data_AF-A0A4Q3D7X6-F1
#
_entry.id   AF-A0A4Q3D7X6-F1
#
_cell.length_a   1.000
_cell.length_b   1.000
_cell.length_c   1.000
_cell.angle_alpha   90.00
_cell.angle_beta   90.00
_cell.angle_gamma   90.00
#
_symmetry.space_group_name_H-M   'P 1'
#
loop_
_entity.id
_entity.type
_entity.pdbx_description
1 polymer ?
#
loop_
_entity_poly.entity_id
_entity_poly.type
_entity_poly.pdbx_seq_one_letter_code
_entity_poly.pdbx_strand_id
1 'polypeptide(L)'
;MGARASATLLAGTILSGIALSGSAIAQTAPATAPAAQEAAPVAAQEVRVVKSLRVEGSQRIEPETVLSYTRLRSGTEYTNETIDQAIKDLLGSELLADVQIEGVDTGNLVIRIRENPVINRVIFEGNKRLKQDKIDKEVKLRPRQIFTRTAVRADVARIIELYRRQGRFAANVEPKMVSLDQNRVDVVFEISEGPKSKVRQINIIGNEVFSDGKLRGEMATKQARLTSIFSSNTSYDQDRLAYDQQKLRQFYLTEGYADFRVISAVAELTPDKKDFIITYVVEEGPRYKFGPITVDSAIRDFDDNKLAAGLQIKEGDWYNAKAVEDTVEQLSETAGIFGYAFADVRPDFQRDRETLTMGMNFKIGEANRTYIERIDITGNRQTQDKVIRREFRVAEGDAFNTFLVKRSQDRINSLGYFQDKFEIERKDGSAPDRIVLAANVEEKANGELTLSAGFSSLEQFILQASIRQRNFRGKGQTVSASVDYSTYSKSVELGFTEPYLFDSNVALGGTVFRRDYNAFNYIGSDRSTTYSQVSTGFQLVAGVPLTEYWTLSGRYSLMQDDVTLDRSQFYSDMNGNGVLDANECDPTRAGRYYCEAVGSRITSLVGLSLIYDSLNSRIRPTRGQRLTVSTDFAGLGGDVKYLRARFDADKYWGLGSGFIFSLSAEGGYIHSLEKSAAGVDPIRITDRYYLGEPQFRGFDIRGVGPRVQRIAYTGDVASGTQLLITDKDQIVDDAIGGKAYYLTKAELEIPLGAGAAEMGLRPSIFVMAGSLFKITRPGKTIEFAQATDSSGKPLFNKDGSPSLLPAQQTVIVDGTKRPLFVVSGSDTTYAGAVTTCSVGYSATAGGACVGTSINTAANTAPFFERFVGDSARPRLSIGFGVNWNSPFGPLRIDIAKALLSQKGDDTKLVTFNVGTQF
;
A
#
# COMPACT_ATOMS: atom_id res chain seq x y z
N MET A 1 49.87 -8.62 9.91
CA MET A 1 50.37 -8.04 8.64
C MET A 1 49.47 -6.87 8.27
N GLY A 2 49.85 -5.61 8.15
CA GLY A 2 51.04 -4.77 8.38
C GLY A 2 50.54 -3.36 8.02
N ALA A 3 50.42 -2.43 8.97
CA ALA A 3 51.40 -1.43 9.40
C ALA A 3 51.29 -0.08 8.65
N ARG A 4 50.99 0.99 9.44
CA ARG A 4 51.45 2.40 9.34
C ARG A 4 50.86 3.28 8.20
N ALA A 5 50.69 4.59 8.32
CA ALA A 5 50.88 5.59 9.39
C ALA A 5 50.19 6.93 8.98
N SER A 6 49.96 7.78 9.99
CA SER A 6 49.46 9.17 9.97
C SER A 6 50.44 10.19 9.36
N ALA A 7 49.95 11.37 8.94
CA ALA A 7 50.63 12.67 9.16
C ALA A 7 49.72 13.90 8.90
N THR A 8 49.80 14.82 9.84
CA THR A 8 49.28 16.20 10.03
C THR A 8 49.95 17.30 9.20
N LEU A 9 49.31 18.48 9.03
CA LEU A 9 49.91 19.80 9.33
C LEU A 9 48.93 21.01 9.27
N LEU A 10 49.34 22.07 9.98
CA LEU A 10 48.68 23.31 10.44
C LEU A 10 48.91 24.54 9.54
N ALA A 11 48.12 25.61 9.77
CA ALA A 11 48.41 27.08 9.84
C ALA A 11 47.24 27.89 9.24
N GLY A 12 46.79 29.08 9.67
CA GLY A 12 47.17 30.08 10.68
C GLY A 12 46.47 31.42 10.35
N THR A 13 45.81 32.04 11.34
CA THR A 13 45.50 33.48 11.63
C THR A 13 45.15 34.53 10.54
N ILE A 14 44.23 35.47 10.86
CA ILE A 14 44.44 36.95 10.99
C ILE A 14 43.22 37.65 11.64
N LEU A 15 43.52 38.71 12.42
CA LEU A 15 42.65 39.65 13.16
C LEU A 15 41.72 40.53 12.30
N SER A 16 40.62 41.00 12.91
CA SER A 16 40.21 42.42 12.88
C SER A 16 39.19 42.73 13.98
N GLY A 17 39.45 43.76 14.79
CA GLY A 17 38.54 44.26 15.84
C GLY A 17 37.74 45.48 15.39
N ILE A 18 36.55 45.67 15.98
CA ILE A 18 35.85 46.96 16.09
C ILE A 18 35.18 47.01 17.46
N ALA A 19 35.40 48.12 18.17
CA ALA A 19 34.81 48.49 19.45
C ALA A 19 33.40 49.07 19.27
N LEU A 20 32.53 48.96 20.27
CA LEU A 20 31.50 49.97 20.59
C LEU A 20 31.07 49.87 22.07
N SER A 21 31.40 50.94 22.76
CA SER A 21 30.87 51.52 24.01
C SER A 21 29.49 51.07 24.49
N GLY A 22 29.44 50.59 25.74
CA GLY A 22 28.22 50.45 26.54
C GLY A 22 28.02 51.63 27.48
N SER A 23 26.83 52.23 27.42
CA SER A 23 26.34 53.27 28.32
C SER A 23 25.93 52.69 29.68
N ALA A 24 26.12 53.49 30.73
CA ALA A 24 25.93 53.17 32.13
C ALA A 24 24.47 53.03 32.57
N ILE A 25 24.21 52.10 33.51
CA ILE A 25 23.09 52.18 34.46
C ILE A 25 23.61 51.87 35.87
N ALA A 26 23.40 52.87 36.74
CA ALA A 26 23.35 52.92 38.20
C ALA A 26 23.96 51.78 39.04
N GLN A 27 25.07 52.13 39.71
CA GLN A 27 25.65 51.44 40.86
C GLN A 27 24.66 51.41 42.05
N THR A 28 24.22 50.20 42.42
CA THR A 28 23.96 49.91 43.83
C THR A 28 25.30 49.75 44.55
N ALA A 29 25.37 50.33 45.75
CA ALA A 29 26.57 50.43 46.59
C ALA A 29 27.37 49.12 46.68
N PRO A 30 28.71 49.17 46.57
CA PRO A 30 29.54 48.04 46.95
C PRO A 30 29.39 47.81 48.45
N ALA A 31 29.11 46.57 48.84
CA ALA A 31 29.50 46.11 50.17
C ALA A 31 31.01 46.39 50.32
N THR A 32 31.38 47.02 51.43
CA THR A 32 32.75 47.26 51.86
C THR A 32 33.63 46.05 51.56
N ALA A 33 34.66 46.27 50.75
CA ALA A 33 35.75 45.32 50.59
C ALA A 33 36.32 44.98 51.98
N PRO A 34 36.51 43.69 52.33
CA PRO A 34 37.42 43.35 53.42
C PRO A 34 38.78 43.93 53.07
N ALA A 35 39.43 44.58 54.04
CA ALA A 35 40.79 45.05 53.91
C ALA A 35 41.68 43.91 53.37
N ALA A 36 42.57 44.25 52.42
CA ALA A 36 43.60 43.34 51.97
C ALA A 36 44.41 42.87 53.19
N GLN A 37 44.23 41.61 53.54
CA GLN A 37 45.04 40.94 54.55
C GLN A 37 46.40 40.70 53.88
N GLU A 38 47.46 41.30 54.44
CA GLU A 38 48.84 40.99 54.08
C GLU A 38 49.02 39.46 54.08
N ALA A 39 49.41 38.93 52.92
CA ALA A 39 49.81 37.53 52.81
C ALA A 39 51.04 37.33 53.70
N ALA A 40 50.88 36.50 54.73
CA ALA A 40 51.99 36.03 55.56
C ALA A 40 53.10 35.43 54.68
N PRO A 41 54.38 35.54 55.10
CA PRO A 41 55.49 34.96 54.34
C PRO A 41 55.28 33.46 54.18
N VAL A 42 55.28 32.98 52.94
CA VAL A 42 55.28 31.54 52.63
C VAL A 42 56.56 30.96 53.20
N ALA A 43 56.42 30.09 54.20
CA ALA A 43 57.55 29.34 54.76
C ALA A 43 58.25 28.56 53.64
N ALA A 44 59.60 28.54 53.66
CA ALA A 44 60.38 27.72 52.74
C ALA A 44 59.92 26.27 52.84
N GLN A 45 59.44 25.69 51.73
CA GLN A 45 59.07 24.28 51.66
C GLN A 45 60.31 23.43 51.95
N GLU A 46 60.23 22.54 52.93
CA GLU A 46 61.29 21.58 53.20
C GLU A 46 61.44 20.63 52.01
N VAL A 47 62.50 20.81 51.24
CA VAL A 47 62.88 19.91 50.15
C VAL A 47 63.52 18.66 50.76
N ARG A 48 62.88 17.51 50.56
CA ARG A 48 63.33 16.21 51.09
C ARG A 48 63.75 15.31 49.93
N VAL A 49 64.62 14.32 50.18
CA VAL A 49 65.09 13.39 49.14
C VAL A 49 64.48 12.01 49.36
N VAL A 50 63.98 11.38 48.28
CA VAL A 50 63.46 10.01 48.31
C VAL A 50 64.63 9.04 48.54
N LYS A 51 64.65 8.35 49.68
CA LYS A 51 65.66 7.33 50.04
C LYS A 51 65.28 5.95 49.55
N SER A 52 64.00 5.59 49.64
CA SER A 52 63.47 4.33 49.12
C SER A 52 61.99 4.51 48.73
N LEU A 53 61.55 3.75 47.73
CA LEU A 53 60.19 3.83 47.19
C LEU A 53 59.64 2.41 46.98
N ARG A 54 58.55 2.08 47.67
CA ARG A 54 57.91 0.75 47.65
C ARG A 54 56.41 0.91 47.35
N VAL A 55 55.84 -0.01 46.58
CA VAL A 55 54.39 -0.11 46.34
C VAL A 55 53.83 -1.33 47.08
N GLU A 56 52.72 -1.14 47.79
CA GLU A 56 51.98 -2.22 48.47
C GLU A 56 50.52 -2.23 48.01
N GLY A 57 49.95 -3.43 47.82
CA GLY A 57 48.56 -3.61 47.41
C GLY A 57 48.33 -3.86 45.92
N SER A 58 49.40 -3.98 45.13
CA SER A 58 49.35 -4.47 43.74
C SER A 58 48.85 -5.92 43.68
N GLN A 59 47.87 -6.18 42.83
CA GLN A 59 47.33 -7.52 42.55
C GLN A 59 47.54 -7.89 41.09
N ARG A 60 47.14 -7.02 40.15
CA ARG A 60 47.20 -7.24 38.70
C ARG A 60 48.14 -6.28 38.00
N ILE A 61 48.36 -5.09 38.56
CA ILE A 61 49.25 -4.09 38.00
C ILE A 61 50.66 -4.34 38.54
N GLU A 62 51.67 -4.27 37.67
CA GLU A 62 53.05 -4.37 38.12
C GLU A 62 53.45 -3.13 38.95
N PRO A 63 54.12 -3.30 40.10
CA PRO A 63 54.56 -2.18 40.95
C PRO A 63 55.30 -1.08 40.19
N GLU A 64 56.15 -1.44 39.23
CA GLU A 64 56.90 -0.47 38.41
C GLU A 64 55.99 0.40 37.53
N THR A 65 54.86 -0.15 37.08
CA THR A 65 53.86 0.61 36.31
C THR A 65 53.24 1.71 37.18
N VAL A 66 52.95 1.41 38.45
CA VAL A 66 52.43 2.40 39.43
C VAL A 66 53.46 3.50 39.67
N LEU A 67 54.74 3.13 39.82
CA LEU A 67 55.84 4.09 39.98
C LEU A 67 56.05 4.98 38.76
N SER A 68 55.69 4.52 37.56
CA SER A 68 55.82 5.33 36.35
C SER A 68 54.93 6.59 36.36
N TYR A 69 53.77 6.53 37.02
CA TYR A 69 52.79 7.62 37.08
C TYR A 69 53.09 8.67 38.16
N THR A 70 53.85 8.34 39.20
CA THR A 70 54.11 9.27 40.32
C THR A 70 55.16 10.33 40.02
N ARG A 71 55.93 10.20 38.92
CA ARG A 71 57.13 11.00 38.60
C ARG A 71 58.21 11.02 39.71
N LEU A 72 58.01 10.29 40.80
CA LEU A 72 58.95 10.14 41.91
C LEU A 72 59.95 9.02 41.58
N ARG A 73 61.23 9.23 41.87
CA ARG A 73 62.29 8.21 41.74
C ARG A 73 63.16 8.21 42.99
N SER A 74 63.82 7.09 43.25
CA SER A 74 64.83 7.06 44.31
C SER A 74 65.94 8.09 43.99
N GLY A 75 66.27 8.94 44.95
CA GLY A 75 67.25 10.02 44.79
C GLY A 75 66.71 11.36 44.27
N THR A 76 65.41 11.49 43.93
CA THR A 76 64.84 12.79 43.54
C THR A 76 64.39 13.60 44.76
N GLU A 77 64.50 14.91 44.64
CA GLU A 77 63.93 15.87 45.59
C GLU A 77 62.40 15.90 45.48
N TYR A 78 61.70 15.97 46.60
CA TYR A 78 60.24 16.04 46.68
C TYR A 78 59.81 17.04 47.76
N THR A 79 58.69 17.71 47.49
CA THR A 79 57.93 18.56 48.42
C THR A 79 56.53 18.00 48.64
N ASN A 80 55.78 18.51 49.62
CA ASN A 80 54.39 18.08 49.85
C ASN A 80 53.50 18.27 48.61
N GLU A 81 53.76 19.30 47.83
CA GLU A 81 53.06 19.59 46.57
C GLU A 81 53.34 18.53 45.51
N THR A 82 54.58 18.03 45.44
CA THR A 82 54.92 16.93 44.52
C THR A 82 54.29 15.60 44.93
N ILE A 83 54.11 15.36 46.24
CA ILE A 83 53.38 14.19 46.75
C ILE A 83 51.90 14.29 46.41
N ASP A 84 51.28 15.46 46.62
CA ASP A 84 49.89 15.70 46.21
C ASP A 84 49.69 15.56 44.71
N GLN A 85 50.66 16.02 43.91
CA GLN A 85 50.61 15.84 42.46
C GLN A 85 50.77 14.37 42.08
N ALA A 86 51.62 13.61 42.75
CA ALA A 86 51.76 12.17 42.53
C ALA A 86 50.47 11.41 42.88
N ILE A 87 49.78 11.79 43.97
CA ILE A 87 48.47 11.23 44.34
C ILE A 87 47.43 11.56 43.26
N LYS A 88 47.40 12.82 42.78
CA LYS A 88 46.50 13.23 41.68
C LYS A 88 46.79 12.50 40.38
N ASP A 89 48.05 12.33 40.00
CA ASP A 89 48.46 11.62 38.78
C ASP A 89 48.09 10.13 38.88
N LEU A 90 48.27 9.52 40.05
CA LEU A 90 47.87 8.12 40.31
C LEU A 90 46.35 7.91 40.26
N LEU A 91 45.57 8.79 40.88
CA LEU A 91 44.10 8.72 40.81
C LEU A 91 43.59 9.07 39.40
N GLY A 92 44.26 9.99 38.69
CA GLY A 92 43.97 10.38 37.31
C GLY A 92 44.28 9.31 36.28
N SER A 93 45.08 8.29 36.63
CA SER A 93 45.35 7.14 35.76
C SER A 93 44.13 6.22 35.55
N GLU A 94 43.07 6.39 36.36
CA GLU A 94 41.87 5.52 36.42
C GLU A 94 42.16 4.06 36.79
N LEU A 95 43.41 3.68 37.02
CA LEU A 95 43.83 2.31 37.37
C LEU A 95 43.54 1.96 38.84
N LEU A 96 43.47 2.98 39.70
CA LEU A 96 43.44 2.84 41.15
C LEU A 96 42.17 3.45 41.76
N ALA A 97 41.59 2.75 42.73
CA ALA A 97 40.41 3.16 43.48
C ALA A 97 40.76 4.02 44.70
N ASP A 98 41.93 3.81 45.28
CA ASP A 98 42.42 4.50 46.47
C ASP A 98 43.95 4.47 46.51
N VAL A 99 44.56 5.56 46.97
CA VAL A 99 46.01 5.77 46.96
C VAL A 99 46.40 6.53 48.22
N GLN A 100 47.32 5.98 49.00
CA GLN A 100 47.90 6.62 50.17
C GLN A 100 49.43 6.53 50.11
N ILE A 101 50.11 7.63 50.40
CA ILE A 101 51.58 7.69 50.42
C ILE A 101 52.02 7.94 51.86
N GLU A 102 52.62 6.92 52.48
CA GLU A 102 53.14 6.96 53.85
C GLU A 102 54.67 7.20 53.85
N GLY A 103 55.22 7.65 54.98
CA GLY A 103 56.67 7.78 55.18
C GLY A 103 57.29 9.09 54.66
N VAL A 104 56.45 10.09 54.37
CA VAL A 104 56.81 11.43 53.84
C VAL A 104 57.81 12.18 54.73
N ASP A 105 57.86 11.91 56.03
CA ASP A 105 58.79 12.55 56.98
C ASP A 105 60.16 11.88 57.09
N THR A 106 60.29 10.63 56.62
CA THR A 106 61.53 9.84 56.77
C THR A 106 62.33 9.70 55.48
N GLY A 107 61.71 9.99 54.33
CA GLY A 107 62.25 9.76 52.98
C GLY A 107 62.06 8.33 52.47
N ASN A 108 61.47 7.43 53.25
CA ASN A 108 61.12 6.06 52.85
C ASN A 108 59.64 6.01 52.45
N LEU A 109 59.35 6.29 51.19
CA LEU A 109 57.98 6.42 50.70
C LEU A 109 57.36 5.05 50.43
N VAL A 110 56.20 4.81 51.03
CA VAL A 110 55.38 3.60 50.82
C VAL A 110 54.06 4.00 50.19
N ILE A 111 53.84 3.59 48.94
CA ILE A 111 52.60 3.85 48.21
C ILE A 111 51.67 2.64 48.44
N ARG A 112 50.67 2.81 49.31
CA ARG A 112 49.58 1.84 49.47
C ARG A 112 48.51 2.11 48.43
N ILE A 113 48.18 1.10 47.65
CA ILE A 113 47.20 1.21 46.56
C ILE A 113 46.07 0.19 46.72
N ARG A 114 44.89 0.56 46.22
CA ARG A 114 43.81 -0.37 45.93
C ARG A 114 43.44 -0.23 44.45
N GLU A 115 43.59 -1.29 43.68
CA GLU A 115 43.27 -1.28 42.25
C GLU A 115 41.76 -1.17 42.00
N ASN A 116 41.37 -0.48 40.92
CA ASN A 116 39.99 -0.51 40.44
C ASN A 116 39.65 -1.91 39.89
N PRO A 117 38.45 -2.44 40.16
CA PRO A 117 38.07 -3.76 39.67
C PRO A 117 37.91 -3.76 38.15
N VAL A 118 38.04 -4.95 37.54
CA VAL A 118 37.81 -5.13 36.10
C VAL A 118 36.38 -5.59 35.85
N ILE A 119 35.74 -5.02 34.84
CA ILE A 119 34.39 -5.39 34.43
C ILE A 119 34.43 -6.75 33.75
N ASN A 120 33.75 -7.73 34.33
CA ASN A 120 33.62 -9.05 33.71
C ASN A 120 32.52 -9.03 32.63
N ARG A 121 31.33 -8.53 32.95
CA ARG A 121 30.28 -8.23 31.95
C ARG A 121 29.39 -7.05 32.34
N VAL A 122 28.68 -6.54 31.34
CA VAL A 122 27.63 -5.53 31.49
C VAL A 122 26.30 -6.17 31.14
N ILE A 123 25.32 -6.06 32.03
CA ILE A 123 23.97 -6.66 31.88
C ILE A 123 22.96 -5.52 31.91
N PHE A 124 21.96 -5.59 31.03
CA PHE A 124 20.80 -4.69 31.03
C PHE A 124 19.57 -5.51 31.37
N GLU A 125 18.82 -5.07 32.38
CA GLU A 125 17.58 -5.71 32.80
C GLU A 125 16.42 -4.70 32.70
N GLY A 126 15.25 -5.15 32.23
CA GLY A 126 14.06 -4.30 32.11
C GLY A 126 13.89 -3.55 30.79
N ASN A 127 14.86 -3.64 29.87
CA ASN A 127 14.79 -3.05 28.53
C ASN A 127 13.92 -3.89 27.55
N LYS A 128 12.60 -3.76 27.64
CA LYS A 128 11.63 -4.45 26.77
C LYS A 128 11.34 -3.69 25.47
N ARG A 129 11.37 -2.37 25.48
CA ARG A 129 10.99 -1.50 24.33
C ARG A 129 12.21 -1.02 23.56
N LEU A 130 13.33 -0.77 24.24
CA LEU A 130 14.60 -0.46 23.60
C LEU A 130 15.45 -1.73 23.55
N LYS A 131 15.68 -2.25 22.34
CA LYS A 131 16.49 -3.45 22.15
C LYS A 131 17.93 -3.21 22.62
N GLN A 132 18.53 -4.24 23.20
CA GLN A 132 19.86 -4.18 23.80
C GLN A 132 20.95 -3.77 22.79
N ASP A 133 20.85 -4.22 21.53
CA ASP A 133 21.79 -3.87 20.46
C ASP A 133 21.91 -2.36 20.18
N LYS A 134 20.87 -1.59 20.52
CA LYS A 134 20.88 -0.12 20.42
C LYS A 134 21.56 0.52 21.63
N ILE A 135 21.41 -0.06 22.81
CA ILE A 135 22.04 0.42 24.04
C ILE A 135 23.56 0.16 23.98
N ASP A 136 23.95 -1.03 23.55
CA ASP A 136 25.36 -1.46 23.46
C ASP A 136 26.22 -0.59 22.52
N LYS A 137 25.60 0.08 21.54
CA LYS A 137 26.31 0.97 20.61
C LYS A 137 26.68 2.32 21.21
N GLU A 138 25.92 2.76 22.21
CA GLU A 138 26.07 4.09 22.82
C GLU A 138 26.77 4.01 24.18
N VAL A 139 26.58 2.91 24.91
CA VAL A 139 27.26 2.64 26.17
C VAL A 139 28.75 2.39 25.93
N LYS A 140 29.60 3.03 26.76
CA LYS A 140 31.05 2.93 26.64
C LYS A 140 31.64 1.77 27.44
N LEU A 141 31.03 1.42 28.57
CA LEU A 141 31.47 0.30 29.40
C LEU A 141 31.38 -1.02 28.63
N ARG A 142 32.50 -1.75 28.58
CA ARG A 142 32.61 -3.05 27.94
C ARG A 142 33.30 -4.07 28.85
N PRO A 143 33.07 -5.37 28.63
CA PRO A 143 33.85 -6.42 29.27
C PRO A 143 35.36 -6.18 29.12
N ARG A 144 36.13 -6.46 30.18
CA ARG A 144 37.58 -6.29 30.32
C ARG A 144 38.09 -4.85 30.48
N GLN A 145 37.20 -3.86 30.58
CA GLN A 145 37.58 -2.50 30.95
C GLN A 145 37.66 -2.31 32.46
N ILE A 146 38.37 -1.28 32.90
CA ILE A 146 38.47 -0.90 34.31
C ILE A 146 37.18 -0.22 34.75
N PHE A 147 36.66 -0.62 35.89
CA PHE A 147 35.45 -0.04 36.45
C PHE A 147 35.76 1.28 37.14
N THR A 148 35.06 2.35 36.74
CA THR A 148 35.05 3.62 37.47
C THR A 148 33.62 4.10 37.69
N ARG A 149 33.35 4.73 38.84
CA ARG A 149 32.01 5.27 39.16
C ARG A 149 31.58 6.36 38.17
N THR A 150 32.55 7.12 37.65
CA THR A 150 32.32 8.17 36.65
C THR A 150 31.84 7.58 35.33
N ALA A 151 32.45 6.50 34.86
CA ALA A 151 32.04 5.84 33.63
C ALA A 151 30.61 5.26 33.73
N VAL A 152 30.27 4.64 34.87
CA VAL A 152 28.90 4.13 35.12
C VAL A 152 27.88 5.25 35.09
N ARG A 153 28.12 6.38 35.78
CA ARG A 153 27.21 7.53 35.77
C ARG A 153 27.04 8.12 34.37
N ALA A 154 28.11 8.17 33.59
CA ALA A 154 28.07 8.65 32.22
C ALA A 154 27.24 7.72 31.32
N ASP A 155 27.34 6.39 31.51
CA ASP A 155 26.51 5.42 30.80
C ASP A 155 25.05 5.45 31.23
N VAL A 156 24.75 5.59 32.53
CA VAL A 156 23.38 5.83 33.02
C VAL A 156 22.76 7.03 32.31
N ALA A 157 23.48 8.15 32.20
CA ALA A 157 23.00 9.34 31.50
C ALA A 157 22.76 9.08 30.00
N ARG A 158 23.66 8.35 29.32
CA ARG A 158 23.49 7.95 27.91
C ARG A 158 22.26 7.07 27.71
N ILE A 159 22.04 6.10 28.58
CA ILE A 159 20.87 5.20 28.52
C ILE A 159 19.57 5.99 28.74
N ILE A 160 19.53 6.87 29.76
CA ILE A 160 18.38 7.75 30.01
C ILE A 160 18.11 8.64 28.79
N GLU A 161 19.14 9.19 28.16
CA GLU A 161 19.00 10.01 26.96
C GLU A 161 18.43 9.23 25.77
N LEU A 162 18.82 7.97 25.58
CA LEU A 162 18.21 7.10 24.56
C LEU A 162 16.71 6.91 24.78
N TYR A 163 16.29 6.72 26.04
CA TYR A 163 14.86 6.63 26.37
C TYR A 163 14.14 7.97 26.17
N ARG A 164 14.75 9.10 26.53
CA ARG A 164 14.19 10.44 26.28
C ARG A 164 13.96 10.70 24.80
N ARG A 165 14.91 10.35 23.93
CA ARG A 165 14.76 10.43 22.46
C ARG A 165 13.63 9.58 21.92
N GLN A 166 13.24 8.50 22.60
CA GLN A 166 12.06 7.69 22.26
C GLN A 166 10.75 8.22 22.86
N GLY A 167 10.78 9.40 23.49
CA GLY A 167 9.65 10.01 24.18
C GLY A 167 9.37 9.42 25.56
N ARG A 168 10.33 8.80 26.23
CA ARG A 168 10.17 8.17 27.55
C ARG A 168 10.94 8.93 28.63
N PHE A 169 10.36 10.02 29.10
CA PHE A 169 11.01 10.90 30.08
C PHE A 169 10.90 10.38 31.52
N ALA A 170 9.94 9.47 31.77
CA ALA A 170 9.79 8.78 33.04
C ALA A 170 10.72 7.56 33.20
N ALA A 171 11.66 7.35 32.26
CA ALA A 171 12.61 6.24 32.35
C ALA A 171 13.62 6.48 33.47
N ASN A 172 13.84 5.46 34.29
CA ASN A 172 14.83 5.45 35.36
C ASN A 172 15.81 4.28 35.16
N VAL A 173 17.09 4.50 35.43
CA VAL A 173 18.15 3.50 35.26
C VAL A 173 18.96 3.45 36.55
N GLU A 174 18.92 2.32 37.23
CA GLU A 174 19.62 2.08 38.49
C GLU A 174 20.82 1.14 38.25
N PRO A 175 22.06 1.62 38.45
CA PRO A 175 23.24 0.77 38.31
C PRO A 175 23.48 -0.03 39.61
N LYS A 176 23.50 -1.36 39.51
CA LYS A 176 23.92 -2.26 40.57
C LYS A 176 25.28 -2.87 40.26
N MET A 177 26.15 -2.90 41.28
CA MET A 177 27.46 -3.53 41.20
C MET A 177 27.44 -4.85 41.98
N VAL A 178 27.86 -5.93 41.31
CA VAL A 178 28.01 -7.24 41.94
C VAL A 178 29.49 -7.60 41.91
N SER A 179 30.12 -7.59 43.08
CA SER A 179 31.54 -7.95 43.22
C SER A 179 31.74 -9.45 43.04
N LEU A 180 32.81 -9.80 42.33
CA LEU A 180 33.23 -11.17 42.05
C LEU A 180 34.61 -11.44 42.66
N ASP A 181 35.03 -12.69 42.59
CA ASP A 181 36.40 -13.09 42.90
C ASP A 181 37.43 -12.40 41.97
N GLN A 182 38.68 -12.35 42.41
CA GLN A 182 39.80 -11.79 41.64
C GLN A 182 39.66 -10.30 41.29
N ASN A 183 39.07 -9.49 42.17
CA ASN A 183 38.84 -8.05 41.97
C ASN A 183 38.11 -7.72 40.66
N ARG A 184 37.06 -8.50 40.35
CA ARG A 184 36.17 -8.27 39.20
C ARG A 184 34.79 -7.82 39.64
N VAL A 185 34.06 -7.16 38.74
CA VAL A 185 32.67 -6.74 38.97
C VAL A 185 31.79 -7.02 37.75
N ASP A 186 30.56 -7.44 38.02
CA ASP A 186 29.47 -7.40 37.04
C ASP A 186 28.67 -6.11 37.26
N VAL A 187 28.42 -5.37 36.18
CA VAL A 187 27.64 -4.12 36.21
C VAL A 187 26.27 -4.41 35.63
N VAL A 188 25.23 -4.30 36.46
CA VAL A 188 23.84 -4.54 36.08
C VAL A 188 23.11 -3.19 36.03
N PHE A 189 22.59 -2.82 34.86
CA PHE A 189 21.72 -1.67 34.71
C PHE A 189 20.27 -2.14 34.77
N GLU A 190 19.60 -1.90 35.90
CA GLU A 190 18.16 -2.13 36.04
C GLU A 190 17.40 -0.93 35.49
N ILE A 191 16.61 -1.17 34.44
CA ILE A 191 15.93 -0.14 33.67
C ILE A 191 14.41 -0.24 33.90
N SER A 192 13.84 0.82 34.45
CA SER A 192 12.39 1.05 34.46
C SER A 192 12.04 2.03 33.36
N GLU A 193 11.48 1.55 32.25
CA GLU A 193 11.27 2.37 31.04
C GLU A 193 10.17 3.44 31.17
N GLY A 194 9.25 3.29 32.13
CA GLY A 194 8.07 4.15 32.28
C GLY A 194 7.11 4.15 31.07
N PRO A 195 6.00 4.90 31.11
CA PRO A 195 5.17 5.17 29.94
C PRO A 195 5.83 6.17 28.98
N LYS A 196 5.36 6.22 27.72
CA LYS A 196 5.72 7.30 26.79
C LYS A 196 5.02 8.60 27.21
N SER A 197 5.76 9.69 27.23
CA SER A 197 5.25 11.03 27.48
C SER A 197 4.52 11.56 26.26
N LYS A 198 3.24 11.90 26.44
CA LYS A 198 2.39 12.40 25.37
C LYS A 198 2.33 13.91 25.38
N VAL A 199 2.03 14.50 24.24
CA VAL A 199 1.69 15.92 24.13
C VAL A 199 0.21 16.07 24.48
N ARG A 200 -0.05 16.57 25.69
CA ARG A 200 -1.42 16.77 26.21
C ARG A 200 -2.08 17.97 25.54
N GLN A 201 -1.33 19.05 25.40
CA GLN A 201 -1.82 20.30 24.87
C GLN A 201 -0.72 21.05 24.11
N ILE A 202 -1.13 21.78 23.09
CA ILE A 202 -0.30 22.69 22.29
C ILE A 202 -1.01 24.03 22.34
N ASN A 203 -0.34 25.04 22.87
CA ASN A 203 -0.78 26.43 22.93
C ASN A 203 0.03 27.23 21.92
N ILE A 204 -0.63 28.12 21.20
CA ILE A 204 0.02 29.09 20.32
C ILE A 204 -0.43 30.47 20.81
N ILE A 205 0.52 31.36 21.02
CA ILE A 205 0.31 32.69 21.59
C ILE A 205 0.89 33.70 20.60
N GLY A 206 0.12 34.75 20.30
CA GLY A 206 0.51 35.80 19.34
C GLY A 206 0.02 35.56 17.91
N ASN A 207 -0.77 34.50 17.67
CA ASN A 207 -1.50 34.31 16.42
C ASN A 207 -2.86 35.03 16.48
N GLU A 208 -3.02 36.11 15.73
CA GLU A 208 -4.27 36.89 15.65
C GLU A 208 -5.00 36.67 14.32
N VAL A 209 -4.25 36.44 13.24
CA VAL A 209 -4.79 36.21 11.90
C VAL A 209 -5.33 34.79 11.74
N PHE A 210 -4.56 33.79 12.18
CA PHE A 210 -4.93 32.37 12.01
C PHE A 210 -5.29 31.73 13.34
N SER A 211 -6.36 30.92 13.34
CA SER A 211 -6.76 30.18 14.54
C SER A 211 -5.76 29.07 14.91
N ASP A 212 -5.66 28.76 16.21
CA ASP A 212 -4.84 27.66 16.75
C ASP A 212 -5.15 26.32 16.06
N GLY A 213 -6.40 26.10 15.67
CA GLY A 213 -6.82 24.88 14.97
C GLY A 213 -6.16 24.75 13.60
N LYS A 214 -6.09 25.86 12.85
CA LYS A 214 -5.46 25.90 11.52
C LYS A 214 -3.95 25.67 11.64
N LEU A 215 -3.28 26.37 12.55
CA LEU A 215 -1.84 26.24 12.75
C LEU A 215 -1.44 24.83 13.23
N ARG A 216 -2.17 24.25 14.19
CA ARG A 216 -1.95 22.85 14.61
C ARG A 216 -2.20 21.82 13.51
N GLY A 217 -3.00 22.18 12.49
CA GLY A 217 -3.21 21.37 11.30
C GLY A 217 -1.91 21.18 10.51
N GLU A 218 -1.13 22.26 10.35
CA GLU A 218 0.12 22.30 9.57
C GLU A 218 1.33 21.69 10.30
N MET A 219 1.24 21.54 11.62
CA MET A 219 2.28 20.93 12.46
C MET A 219 2.30 19.40 12.36
N ALA A 220 3.49 18.81 12.48
CA ALA A 220 3.68 17.37 12.57
C ALA A 220 3.27 16.82 13.94
N THR A 221 3.54 17.56 15.03
CA THR A 221 3.17 17.15 16.39
C THR A 221 1.66 17.29 16.61
N LYS A 222 1.02 16.26 17.17
CA LYS A 222 -0.42 16.23 17.44
C LYS A 222 -0.72 16.10 18.93
N GLN A 223 -1.82 16.71 19.36
CA GLN A 223 -2.34 16.52 20.73
C GLN A 223 -2.93 15.11 20.88
N ALA A 224 -2.71 14.48 22.03
CA ALA A 224 -3.35 13.20 22.37
C ALA A 224 -4.85 13.41 22.64
N ARG A 225 -5.70 13.00 21.70
CA ARG A 225 -7.18 13.06 21.76
C ARG A 225 -7.77 11.72 21.29
N LEU A 226 -9.06 11.50 21.53
CA LEU A 226 -9.79 10.31 21.03
C LEU A 226 -9.68 10.16 19.50
N THR A 227 -9.63 11.26 18.76
CA THR A 227 -9.50 11.28 17.29
C THR A 227 -8.09 10.94 16.78
N SER A 228 -7.06 11.01 17.63
CA SER A 228 -5.65 10.75 17.25
C SER A 228 -5.11 9.43 17.81
N ILE A 229 -5.99 8.50 18.20
CA ILE A 229 -5.62 7.22 18.85
C ILE A 229 -4.73 6.31 18.00
N PHE A 230 -4.84 6.41 16.66
CA PHE A 230 -4.00 5.67 15.71
C PHE A 230 -2.76 6.45 15.25
N SER A 231 -2.60 7.72 15.67
CA SER A 231 -1.47 8.56 15.28
C SER A 231 -0.26 8.32 16.17
N SER A 232 0.88 8.00 15.56
CA SER A 232 2.18 7.91 16.24
C SER A 232 2.79 9.27 16.59
N ASN A 233 2.14 10.38 16.23
CA ASN A 233 2.68 11.73 16.35
C ASN A 233 2.23 12.46 17.62
N THR A 234 1.73 11.71 18.60
CA THR A 234 1.24 12.24 19.88
C THR A 234 2.29 12.23 20.99
N SER A 235 3.49 11.72 20.75
CA SER A 235 4.62 11.73 21.69
C SER A 235 5.50 12.96 21.51
N TYR A 236 6.06 13.47 22.62
CA TYR A 236 7.02 14.58 22.59
C TYR A 236 8.37 14.13 22.01
N ASP A 237 8.94 14.98 21.14
CA ASP A 237 10.20 14.79 20.43
C ASP A 237 10.78 16.19 20.11
N GLN A 238 12.04 16.42 20.46
CA GLN A 238 12.68 17.74 20.32
C GLN A 238 12.97 18.08 18.85
N ASP A 239 13.32 17.09 18.03
CA ASP A 239 13.60 17.32 16.61
C ASP A 239 12.31 17.67 15.87
N ARG A 240 11.18 17.08 16.27
CA ARG A 240 9.85 17.46 15.76
C ARG A 240 9.43 18.86 16.16
N LEU A 241 9.78 19.30 17.38
CA LEU A 241 9.51 20.67 17.81
C LEU A 241 10.22 21.68 16.90
N ALA A 242 11.48 21.44 16.57
CA ALA A 242 12.23 22.28 15.63
C ALA A 242 11.65 22.23 14.22
N TYR A 243 11.22 21.05 13.77
CA TYR A 243 10.54 20.88 12.49
C TYR A 243 9.20 21.62 12.42
N ASP A 244 8.40 21.58 13.49
CA ASP A 244 7.14 22.30 13.60
C ASP A 244 7.33 23.82 13.51
N GLN A 245 8.40 24.36 14.11
CA GLN A 245 8.74 25.79 13.98
C GLN A 245 9.00 26.17 12.52
N GLN A 246 9.74 25.34 11.79
CA GLN A 246 9.99 25.55 10.36
C GLN A 246 8.70 25.42 9.55
N LYS A 247 7.80 24.49 9.91
CA LYS A 247 6.50 24.33 9.25
C LYS A 247 5.58 25.52 9.45
N LEU A 248 5.48 26.02 10.67
CA LEU A 248 4.75 27.26 10.96
C LEU A 248 5.35 28.41 10.16
N ARG A 249 6.68 28.58 10.20
CA ARG A 249 7.36 29.61 9.40
C ARG A 249 7.07 29.49 7.92
N GLN A 250 7.18 28.29 7.36
CA GLN A 250 6.85 28.01 5.96
C GLN A 250 5.41 28.40 5.64
N PHE A 251 4.44 27.99 6.45
CA PHE A 251 3.01 28.30 6.27
C PHE A 251 2.77 29.81 6.22
N TYR A 252 3.28 30.57 7.19
CA TYR A 252 3.12 32.03 7.19
C TYR A 252 3.82 32.70 6.00
N LEU A 253 5.02 32.25 5.62
CA LEU A 253 5.72 32.75 4.44
C LEU A 253 4.97 32.44 3.13
N THR A 254 4.25 31.32 3.05
CA THR A 254 3.40 31.00 1.89
C THR A 254 2.10 31.80 1.87
N GLU A 255 1.61 32.24 3.02
CA GLU A 255 0.44 33.12 3.13
C GLU A 255 0.78 34.60 2.96
N GLY A 256 2.07 34.97 2.89
CA GLY A 256 2.53 36.33 2.61
C GLY A 256 3.10 37.11 3.78
N TYR A 257 3.33 36.46 4.92
CA TYR A 257 3.85 37.07 6.14
C TYR A 257 5.38 36.95 6.20
N ALA A 258 6.08 37.84 5.48
CA ALA A 258 7.55 37.81 5.36
C ALA A 258 8.29 38.06 6.69
N ASP A 259 7.62 38.67 7.66
CA ASP A 259 8.14 38.99 8.99
C ASP A 259 7.91 37.91 10.05
N PHE A 260 7.24 36.83 9.69
CA PHE A 260 6.87 35.82 10.66
C PHE A 260 8.10 35.23 11.35
N ARG A 261 8.05 35.22 12.68
CA ARG A 261 9.06 34.56 13.51
C ARG A 261 8.42 33.83 14.68
N VAL A 262 9.00 32.69 15.02
CA VAL A 262 8.72 32.01 16.29
C VAL A 262 9.69 32.60 17.31
N ILE A 263 9.16 33.33 18.30
CA ILE A 263 9.95 33.95 19.37
C ILE A 263 10.47 32.87 20.32
N SER A 264 9.60 31.93 20.69
CA SER A 264 9.97 30.81 21.56
C SER A 264 9.06 29.60 21.35
N ALA A 265 9.60 28.41 21.62
CA ALA A 265 8.86 27.16 21.67
C ALA A 265 9.32 26.40 22.92
N VAL A 266 8.49 26.42 23.97
CA VAL A 266 8.81 25.83 25.27
C VAL A 266 7.97 24.58 25.47
N ALA A 267 8.62 23.48 25.84
CA ALA A 267 7.95 22.24 26.20
C ALA A 267 8.07 22.03 27.72
N GLU A 268 6.97 22.14 28.43
CA GLU A 268 6.89 21.99 29.87
C GLU A 268 6.37 20.60 30.22
N LEU A 269 7.06 19.91 31.13
CA LEU A 269 6.60 18.65 31.66
C LEU A 269 5.53 18.90 32.73
N THR A 270 4.42 18.18 32.67
CA THR A 270 3.33 18.30 33.63
C THR A 270 3.80 17.95 35.06
N PRO A 271 3.17 18.49 36.12
CA PRO A 271 3.62 18.25 37.50
C PRO A 271 3.70 16.77 37.92
N ASP A 272 2.91 15.91 37.29
CA ASP A 272 2.93 14.45 37.45
C ASP A 272 4.10 13.76 36.72
N LYS A 273 4.96 14.53 36.04
CA LYS A 273 6.10 14.11 35.22
C LYS A 273 5.76 13.14 34.07
N LYS A 274 4.50 13.13 33.62
CA LYS A 274 4.03 12.19 32.60
C LYS A 274 3.97 12.77 31.20
N ASP A 275 3.35 13.94 31.02
CA ASP A 275 3.01 14.49 29.72
C ASP A 275 3.67 15.86 29.51
N PHE A 276 3.65 16.33 28.26
CA PHE A 276 4.16 17.65 27.89
C PHE A 276 3.04 18.60 27.47
N ILE A 277 3.19 19.86 27.86
CA ILE A 277 2.45 21.01 27.33
C ILE A 277 3.45 21.81 26.51
N ILE A 278 3.15 22.02 25.22
CA ILE A 278 4.02 22.77 24.33
C ILE A 278 3.39 24.14 24.11
N THR A 279 4.14 25.21 24.34
CA THR A 279 3.70 26.58 24.11
C THR A 279 4.61 27.23 23.08
N TYR A 280 4.02 27.66 21.97
CA TYR A 280 4.66 28.45 20.93
C TYR A 280 4.28 29.91 21.10
N VAL A 281 5.27 30.80 21.13
CA VAL A 281 5.06 32.24 21.06
C VAL A 281 5.51 32.70 19.68
N VAL A 282 4.57 33.23 18.90
CA VAL A 282 4.78 33.64 17.51
C VAL A 282 4.53 35.13 17.34
N GLU A 283 5.17 35.71 16.33
CA GLU A 283 4.92 37.08 15.89
C GLU A 283 4.64 37.04 14.39
N GLU A 284 3.42 37.39 14.01
CA GLU A 284 2.95 37.21 12.62
C GLU A 284 3.54 38.25 11.66
N GLY A 285 3.64 39.51 12.12
CA GLY A 285 4.04 40.64 11.28
C GLY A 285 2.99 41.00 10.21
N PRO A 286 3.23 42.06 9.42
CA PRO A 286 2.32 42.46 8.35
C PRO A 286 2.44 41.55 7.12
N ARG A 287 1.38 41.50 6.32
CA ARG A 287 1.31 40.75 5.06
C ARG A 287 1.85 41.58 3.91
N TYR A 288 2.70 41.00 3.06
CA TYR A 288 3.35 41.66 1.94
C TYR A 288 2.72 41.27 0.60
N LYS A 289 2.78 42.18 -0.37
CA LYS A 289 2.51 41.89 -1.79
C LYS A 289 3.82 41.80 -2.57
N PHE A 290 3.81 41.13 -3.71
CA PHE A 290 4.91 41.23 -4.66
C PHE A 290 5.00 42.65 -5.22
N GLY A 291 6.19 43.25 -5.11
CA GLY A 291 6.55 44.51 -5.77
C GLY A 291 7.06 44.25 -7.20
N PRO A 292 7.95 45.11 -7.72
CA PRO A 292 8.57 44.91 -9.03
C PRO A 292 9.31 43.57 -9.11
N ILE A 293 9.04 42.80 -10.17
CA ILE A 293 9.66 41.49 -10.42
C ILE A 293 10.52 41.60 -11.67
N THR A 294 11.80 41.33 -11.54
CA THR A 294 12.81 41.43 -12.61
C THR A 294 13.62 40.14 -12.70
N VAL A 295 14.17 39.86 -13.88
CA VAL A 295 15.06 38.73 -14.14
C VAL A 295 16.29 39.30 -14.82
N ASP A 296 17.47 39.06 -14.26
CA ASP A 296 18.75 39.48 -14.84
C ASP A 296 19.54 38.22 -15.24
N SER A 297 19.70 37.96 -16.53
CA SER A 297 20.44 36.80 -17.02
C SER A 297 21.84 37.15 -17.53
N ALA A 298 22.85 36.45 -17.03
CA ALA A 298 24.19 36.46 -17.61
C ALA A 298 24.34 35.49 -18.80
N ILE A 299 23.31 34.70 -19.13
CA ILE A 299 23.32 33.75 -20.25
C ILE A 299 22.88 34.48 -21.52
N ARG A 300 23.76 34.56 -22.52
CA ARG A 300 23.53 35.31 -23.77
C ARG A 300 22.28 34.87 -24.55
N ASP A 301 21.89 33.61 -24.44
CA ASP A 301 20.76 33.05 -25.19
C ASP A 301 19.40 33.43 -24.57
N PHE A 302 19.39 34.07 -23.40
CA PHE A 302 18.19 34.42 -22.64
C PHE A 302 17.83 35.91 -22.76
N ASP A 303 16.53 36.17 -22.89
CA ASP A 303 15.95 37.51 -22.93
C ASP A 303 15.22 37.76 -21.62
N ASP A 304 15.80 38.64 -20.81
CA ASP A 304 15.34 39.03 -19.47
C ASP A 304 13.85 39.40 -19.44
N ASN A 305 13.38 40.17 -20.43
CA ASN A 305 12.00 40.64 -20.48
C ASN A 305 11.01 39.50 -20.79
N LYS A 306 11.41 38.57 -21.67
CA LYS A 306 10.58 37.40 -22.00
C LYS A 306 10.52 36.41 -20.85
N LEU A 307 11.64 36.22 -20.14
CA LEU A 307 11.68 35.39 -18.93
C LEU A 307 10.80 35.98 -17.83
N ALA A 308 10.91 37.28 -17.57
CA ALA A 308 10.08 37.98 -16.59
C ALA A 308 8.58 37.91 -16.93
N ALA A 309 8.20 38.08 -18.20
CA ALA A 309 6.80 37.99 -18.64
C ALA A 309 6.21 36.56 -18.56
N GLY A 310 7.06 35.53 -18.59
CA GLY A 310 6.66 34.12 -18.47
C GLY A 310 6.52 33.62 -17.02
N LEU A 311 6.85 34.44 -16.03
CA LEU A 311 6.72 34.09 -14.62
C LEU A 311 5.24 33.99 -14.21
N GLN A 312 4.94 33.03 -13.32
CA GLN A 312 3.59 32.89 -12.77
C GLN A 312 3.25 33.99 -11.75
N ILE A 313 4.27 34.51 -11.07
CA ILE A 313 4.17 35.59 -10.08
C ILE A 313 4.10 36.95 -10.79
N LYS A 314 3.16 37.81 -10.36
CA LYS A 314 3.00 39.17 -10.89
C LYS A 314 3.04 40.21 -9.78
N GLU A 315 3.41 41.42 -10.15
CA GLU A 315 3.33 42.57 -9.27
C GLU A 315 1.88 42.78 -8.79
N GLY A 316 1.72 43.01 -7.49
CA GLY A 316 0.41 43.20 -6.84
C GLY A 316 -0.23 41.92 -6.28
N ASP A 317 0.24 40.73 -6.68
CA ASP A 317 -0.17 39.47 -6.05
C ASP A 317 0.32 39.40 -4.60
N TRP A 318 -0.33 38.59 -3.77
CA TRP A 318 0.16 38.35 -2.40
C TRP A 318 1.48 37.60 -2.44
N TYR A 319 2.44 38.05 -1.62
CA TYR A 319 3.73 37.36 -1.50
C TYR A 319 3.50 35.90 -1.12
N ASN A 320 4.23 35.00 -1.77
CA ASN A 320 4.17 33.58 -1.48
C ASN A 320 5.57 32.98 -1.69
N ALA A 321 6.22 32.57 -0.60
CA ALA A 321 7.56 32.01 -0.66
C ALA A 321 7.64 30.71 -1.48
N LYS A 322 6.56 29.92 -1.55
CA LYS A 322 6.52 28.72 -2.38
C LYS A 322 6.48 29.07 -3.86
N ALA A 323 5.72 30.08 -4.24
CA ALA A 323 5.70 30.57 -5.62
C ALA A 323 7.08 31.12 -6.06
N VAL A 324 7.84 31.72 -5.14
CA VAL A 324 9.24 32.14 -5.40
C VAL A 324 10.15 30.93 -5.62
N GLU A 325 10.08 29.93 -4.75
CA GLU A 325 10.85 28.68 -4.90
C GLU A 325 10.53 27.99 -6.23
N ASP A 326 9.23 27.86 -6.56
CA ASP A 326 8.76 27.26 -7.81
C ASP A 326 9.23 28.06 -9.03
N THR A 327 9.34 29.39 -8.90
CA THR A 327 9.90 30.26 -9.95
C THR A 327 11.40 30.03 -10.13
N VAL A 328 12.18 29.91 -9.05
CA VAL A 328 13.62 29.57 -9.11
C VAL A 328 13.82 28.21 -9.77
N GLU A 329 13.01 27.21 -9.41
CA GLU A 329 13.03 25.88 -10.03
C GLU A 329 12.66 25.99 -11.52
N GLN A 330 11.58 26.69 -11.88
CA GLN A 330 11.16 26.89 -13.26
C GLN A 330 12.26 27.54 -14.12
N LEU A 331 12.92 28.59 -13.61
CA LEU A 331 14.02 29.26 -14.32
C LEU A 331 15.24 28.33 -14.46
N SER A 332 15.59 27.59 -13.42
CA SER A 332 16.69 26.62 -13.43
C SER A 332 16.42 25.46 -14.40
N GLU A 333 15.18 24.95 -14.43
CA GLU A 333 14.75 23.91 -15.36
C GLU A 333 14.73 24.42 -16.81
N THR A 334 14.25 25.66 -17.02
CA THR A 334 14.30 26.31 -18.34
C THR A 334 15.74 26.40 -18.84
N ALA A 335 16.68 26.87 -18.00
CA ALA A 335 18.12 26.85 -18.29
C ALA A 335 18.63 25.44 -18.63
N GLY A 336 18.21 24.44 -17.86
CA GLY A 336 18.53 23.03 -18.11
C GLY A 336 18.03 22.49 -19.45
N ILE A 337 16.86 22.93 -19.94
CA ILE A 337 16.30 22.53 -21.25
C ILE A 337 17.17 23.04 -22.40
N PHE A 338 17.75 24.24 -22.26
CA PHE A 338 18.66 24.83 -23.24
C PHE A 338 20.11 24.34 -23.13
N GLY A 339 20.40 23.39 -22.22
CA GLY A 339 21.69 22.71 -22.10
C GLY A 339 22.60 23.24 -20.99
N TYR A 340 22.12 24.11 -20.11
CA TYR A 340 22.89 24.70 -19.02
C TYR A 340 22.70 23.92 -17.71
N ALA A 341 23.61 22.99 -17.40
CA ALA A 341 23.43 22.04 -16.28
C ALA A 341 23.53 22.60 -14.86
N PHE A 342 24.24 23.73 -14.72
CA PHE A 342 24.57 24.35 -13.45
C PHE A 342 24.20 25.83 -13.42
N ALA A 343 23.10 26.20 -14.08
CA ALA A 343 22.59 27.57 -13.99
C ALA A 343 22.19 27.89 -12.54
N ASP A 344 22.92 28.81 -11.93
CA ASP A 344 22.69 29.25 -10.56
C ASP A 344 21.69 30.42 -10.58
N VAL A 345 20.45 30.15 -10.18
CA VAL A 345 19.38 31.14 -10.09
C VAL A 345 19.25 31.60 -8.65
N ARG A 346 19.65 32.85 -8.38
CA ARG A 346 19.61 33.43 -7.03
C ARG A 346 18.51 34.50 -6.95
N PRO A 347 17.47 34.30 -6.14
CA PRO A 347 16.50 35.35 -5.85
C PRO A 347 17.11 36.38 -4.90
N ASP A 348 17.08 37.65 -5.31
CA ASP A 348 17.45 38.82 -4.51
C ASP A 348 16.17 39.49 -4.01
N PHE A 349 16.02 39.55 -2.69
CA PHE A 349 14.80 40.01 -2.02
C PHE A 349 14.94 41.49 -1.65
N GLN A 350 14.15 42.35 -2.29
CA GLN A 350 14.12 43.78 -2.03
C GLN A 350 12.87 44.13 -1.22
N ARG A 351 13.04 44.15 0.10
CA ARG A 351 11.92 44.33 1.01
C ARG A 351 11.68 45.80 1.34
N ASP A 352 10.45 46.26 1.13
CA ASP A 352 9.99 47.60 1.52
C ASP A 352 8.94 47.49 2.65
N ARG A 353 9.28 48.03 3.82
CA ARG A 353 8.43 48.02 5.02
C ARG A 353 7.38 49.13 5.04
N GLU A 354 7.53 50.18 4.23
CA GLU A 354 6.58 51.29 4.18
C GLU A 354 5.41 50.97 3.25
N THR A 355 5.71 50.41 2.07
CA THR A 355 4.68 50.02 1.10
C THR A 355 4.16 48.59 1.30
N LEU A 356 4.76 47.82 2.22
CA LEU A 356 4.49 46.39 2.45
C LEU A 356 4.63 45.57 1.16
N THR A 357 5.65 45.87 0.36
CA THR A 357 5.96 45.17 -0.88
C THR A 357 7.28 44.42 -0.80
N MET A 358 7.36 43.30 -1.53
CA MET A 358 8.56 42.48 -1.69
C MET A 358 8.94 42.49 -3.17
N GLY A 359 9.87 43.37 -3.55
CA GLY A 359 10.51 43.34 -4.85
C GLY A 359 11.39 42.12 -4.99
N MET A 360 11.44 41.54 -6.19
CA MET A 360 12.18 40.32 -6.48
C MET A 360 13.04 40.54 -7.72
N ASN A 361 14.35 40.28 -7.61
CA ASN A 361 15.24 40.20 -8.76
C ASN A 361 15.86 38.80 -8.83
N PHE A 362 15.55 38.05 -9.88
CA PHE A 362 16.11 36.73 -10.12
C PHE A 362 17.38 36.83 -10.98
N LYS A 363 18.54 36.67 -10.35
CA LYS A 363 19.83 36.70 -11.02
C LYS A 363 20.21 35.31 -11.50
N ILE A 364 20.36 35.13 -12.81
CA ILE A 364 20.81 33.87 -13.43
C ILE A 364 22.29 34.02 -13.76
N GLY A 365 23.14 33.24 -13.07
CA GLY A 365 24.58 33.25 -13.28
C GLY A 365 25.02 32.73 -14.65
N GLU A 366 26.25 33.06 -15.06
CA GLU A 366 26.83 32.59 -16.32
C GLU A 366 27.03 31.07 -16.27
N ALA A 367 26.57 30.37 -17.32
CA ALA A 367 26.73 28.94 -17.45
C ALA A 367 27.06 28.58 -18.90
N ASN A 368 27.97 27.62 -19.09
CA ASN A 368 28.26 27.04 -20.40
C ASN A 368 27.30 25.89 -20.71
N ARG A 369 27.04 25.64 -21.99
CA ARG A 369 26.36 24.42 -22.41
C ARG A 369 27.26 23.23 -22.12
N THR A 370 26.71 22.18 -21.53
CA THR A 370 27.48 20.99 -21.16
C THR A 370 27.05 19.76 -21.95
N TYR A 371 27.99 18.84 -22.13
CA TYR A 371 27.79 17.55 -22.77
C TYR A 371 28.08 16.44 -21.78
N ILE A 372 27.37 15.31 -21.94
CA ILE A 372 27.56 14.15 -21.08
C ILE A 372 28.80 13.40 -21.54
N GLU A 373 29.85 13.37 -20.72
CA GLU A 373 31.08 12.66 -21.04
C GLU A 373 30.90 11.15 -20.90
N ARG A 374 30.35 10.72 -19.76
CA ARG A 374 30.03 9.31 -19.48
C ARG A 374 28.99 9.17 -18.36
N ILE A 375 28.43 7.97 -18.25
CA ILE A 375 27.48 7.58 -17.20
C ILE A 375 28.11 6.50 -16.31
N ASP A 376 28.43 6.89 -15.07
CA ASP A 376 29.05 6.03 -14.06
C ASP A 376 27.95 5.40 -13.19
N ILE A 377 27.78 4.08 -13.25
CA ILE A 377 26.81 3.33 -12.43
C ILE A 377 27.58 2.56 -11.36
N THR A 378 27.27 2.78 -10.09
CA THR A 378 27.96 2.11 -8.97
C THR A 378 26.97 1.58 -7.93
N GLY A 379 27.37 0.54 -7.18
CA GLY A 379 26.57 -0.05 -6.10
C GLY A 379 25.61 -1.16 -6.52
N ASN A 380 25.49 -1.45 -7.82
CA ASN A 380 24.76 -2.57 -8.40
C ASN A 380 25.52 -3.91 -8.24
N ARG A 381 25.42 -4.54 -7.07
CA ARG A 381 26.14 -5.79 -6.76
C ARG A 381 25.49 -7.02 -7.40
N GLN A 382 24.16 -7.08 -7.39
CA GLN A 382 23.40 -8.17 -7.99
C GLN A 382 22.83 -7.80 -9.36
N THR A 383 22.39 -6.56 -9.52
CA THR A 383 21.75 -6.03 -10.72
C THR A 383 22.78 -5.76 -11.80
N GLN A 384 22.54 -6.27 -13.00
CA GLN A 384 23.42 -6.02 -14.14
C GLN A 384 23.38 -4.54 -14.53
N ASP A 385 24.55 -3.97 -14.86
CA ASP A 385 24.68 -2.57 -15.30
C ASP A 385 23.68 -2.22 -16.41
N LYS A 386 23.53 -3.10 -17.40
CA LYS A 386 22.60 -2.91 -18.52
C LYS A 386 21.14 -2.65 -18.13
N VAL A 387 20.70 -3.17 -16.97
CA VAL A 387 19.33 -2.99 -16.46
C VAL A 387 19.11 -1.55 -16.01
N ILE A 388 20.14 -0.91 -15.47
CA ILE A 388 20.11 0.49 -15.04
C ILE A 388 20.40 1.39 -16.25
N ARG A 389 21.42 1.05 -17.05
CA ARG A 389 21.85 1.83 -18.21
C ARG A 389 20.74 2.04 -19.23
N ARG A 390 19.93 1.02 -19.51
CA ARG A 390 18.80 1.13 -20.45
C ARG A 390 17.68 2.08 -20.00
N GLU A 391 17.66 2.47 -18.72
CA GLU A 391 16.67 3.43 -18.22
C GLU A 391 17.08 4.88 -18.44
N PHE A 392 18.34 5.15 -18.81
CA PHE A 392 18.79 6.47 -19.20
C PHE A 392 18.16 6.90 -20.54
N ARG A 393 17.66 8.14 -20.57
CA ARG A 393 17.12 8.83 -21.75
C ARG A 393 18.13 9.72 -22.47
N VAL A 394 19.34 9.76 -21.93
CA VAL A 394 20.49 10.44 -22.48
C VAL A 394 21.59 9.41 -22.72
N ALA A 395 22.33 9.58 -23.81
CA ALA A 395 23.52 8.79 -24.11
C ALA A 395 24.78 9.59 -23.77
N GLU A 396 25.90 8.86 -23.65
CA GLU A 396 27.22 9.47 -23.56
C GLU A 396 27.53 10.20 -24.88
N GLY A 397 27.89 11.48 -24.81
CA GLY A 397 28.07 12.39 -25.93
C GLY A 397 26.90 13.32 -26.20
N ASP A 398 25.70 13.05 -25.65
CA ASP A 398 24.55 13.94 -25.83
C ASP A 398 24.75 15.27 -25.10
N ALA A 399 24.12 16.32 -25.63
CA ALA A 399 23.97 17.58 -24.89
C ALA A 399 23.18 17.32 -23.61
N PHE A 400 23.62 17.92 -22.50
CA PHE A 400 22.91 17.77 -21.24
C PHE A 400 21.49 18.31 -21.36
N ASN A 401 20.54 17.57 -20.80
CA ASN A 401 19.15 17.99 -20.72
C ASN A 401 18.57 17.56 -19.37
N THR A 402 18.25 18.53 -18.51
CA THR A 402 17.73 18.26 -17.16
C THR A 402 16.45 17.41 -17.20
N PHE A 403 15.57 17.64 -18.17
CA PHE A 403 14.31 16.91 -18.30
C PHE A 403 14.55 15.41 -18.56
N LEU A 404 15.49 15.09 -19.47
CA LEU A 404 15.82 13.70 -19.78
C LEU A 404 16.56 13.01 -18.61
N VAL A 405 17.41 13.74 -17.87
CA VAL A 405 18.09 13.20 -16.68
C VAL A 405 17.10 12.93 -15.54
N LYS A 406 16.21 13.88 -15.24
CA LYS A 406 15.12 13.71 -14.25
C LYS A 406 14.23 12.54 -14.64
N ARG A 407 13.88 12.41 -15.93
CA ARG A 407 13.13 11.26 -16.46
C ARG A 407 13.88 9.93 -16.30
N SER A 408 15.20 9.93 -16.49
CA SER A 408 16.05 8.74 -16.27
C SER A 408 16.03 8.32 -14.80
N GLN A 409 16.18 9.29 -13.89
CA GLN A 409 16.10 9.08 -12.44
C GLN A 409 14.74 8.51 -12.02
N ASP A 410 13.64 9.08 -12.52
CA ASP A 410 12.28 8.59 -12.23
C ASP A 410 12.08 7.14 -12.70
N ARG A 411 12.61 6.78 -13.87
CA ARG A 411 12.54 5.41 -14.40
C ARG A 411 13.34 4.42 -13.56
N ILE A 412 14.56 4.78 -13.16
CA ILE A 412 15.40 3.96 -12.27
C ILE A 412 14.71 3.76 -10.91
N ASN A 413 14.14 4.83 -10.33
CA ASN A 413 13.36 4.76 -9.09
C ASN A 413 12.12 3.86 -9.25
N SER A 414 11.45 3.94 -10.41
CA SER A 414 10.25 3.14 -10.71
C SER A 414 10.54 1.64 -10.86
N LEU A 415 11.80 1.22 -11.07
CA LEU A 415 12.17 -0.20 -11.07
C LEU A 415 11.92 -0.85 -9.69
N GLY A 416 12.05 -0.08 -8.61
CA GLY A 416 11.87 -0.58 -7.25
C GLY A 416 12.95 -1.55 -6.77
N TYR A 417 14.10 -1.61 -7.44
CA TYR A 417 15.24 -2.47 -7.05
C TYR A 417 16.18 -1.80 -6.05
N PHE A 418 16.09 -0.48 -5.91
CA PHE A 418 17.00 0.34 -5.12
C PHE A 418 16.25 1.06 -3.99
N GLN A 419 17.00 1.57 -3.01
CA GLN A 419 16.45 2.43 -1.96
C GLN A 419 15.67 3.60 -2.57
N ASP A 420 14.59 4.00 -1.90
CA ASP A 420 13.71 5.05 -2.40
C ASP A 420 14.44 6.40 -2.39
N LYS A 421 14.16 7.25 -3.39
CA LYS A 421 14.77 8.57 -3.59
C LYS A 421 16.24 8.53 -4.04
N PHE A 422 16.58 7.60 -4.92
CA PHE A 422 17.85 7.68 -5.65
C PHE A 422 17.86 8.95 -6.53
N GLU A 423 19.01 9.64 -6.54
CA GLU A 423 19.27 10.81 -7.36
C GLU A 423 20.50 10.59 -8.24
N ILE A 424 20.44 11.07 -9.48
CA ILE A 424 21.61 11.06 -10.37
C ILE A 424 22.48 12.26 -10.01
N GLU A 425 23.65 12.00 -9.44
CA GLU A 425 24.63 13.03 -9.12
C GLU A 425 25.26 13.58 -10.40
N ARG A 426 25.42 14.90 -10.45
CA ARG A 426 26.15 15.60 -11.51
C ARG A 426 27.55 15.90 -11.00
N LYS A 427 28.58 15.38 -11.67
CA LYS A 427 29.98 15.65 -11.35
C LYS A 427 30.65 16.37 -12.51
N ASP A 428 31.63 17.22 -12.19
CA ASP A 428 32.44 17.86 -13.20
C ASP A 428 33.20 16.81 -14.01
N GLY A 429 33.24 16.99 -15.32
CA GLY A 429 33.96 16.13 -16.24
C GLY A 429 35.44 16.52 -16.39
N SER A 430 36.06 16.00 -17.43
CA SER A 430 37.44 16.31 -17.80
C SER A 430 37.64 17.76 -18.28
N ALA A 431 36.56 18.46 -18.65
CA ALA A 431 36.59 19.82 -19.16
C ALA A 431 35.36 20.62 -18.65
N PRO A 432 35.39 21.98 -18.66
CA PRO A 432 34.29 22.82 -18.17
C PRO A 432 32.96 22.68 -18.93
N ASP A 433 32.99 22.17 -20.16
CA ASP A 433 31.84 21.87 -21.01
C ASP A 433 31.41 20.40 -20.92
N ARG A 434 31.97 19.63 -19.98
CA ARG A 434 31.71 18.19 -19.82
C ARG A 434 31.27 17.86 -18.40
N ILE A 435 30.34 16.92 -18.31
CA ILE A 435 29.85 16.43 -17.03
C ILE A 435 29.81 14.90 -17.02
N VAL A 436 29.93 14.33 -15.83
CA VAL A 436 29.74 12.91 -15.56
C VAL A 436 28.46 12.74 -14.77
N LEU A 437 27.58 11.86 -15.25
CA LEU A 437 26.37 11.47 -14.52
C LEU A 437 26.69 10.25 -13.66
N ALA A 438 26.69 10.42 -12.34
CA ALA A 438 26.99 9.36 -11.39
C ALA A 438 25.71 8.81 -10.74
N ALA A 439 25.37 7.57 -11.06
CA ALA A 439 24.27 6.81 -10.51
C ALA A 439 24.76 5.84 -9.42
N ASN A 440 24.89 6.35 -8.20
CA ASN A 440 25.25 5.56 -7.02
C ASN A 440 23.99 4.89 -6.45
N VAL A 441 23.71 3.66 -6.86
CA VAL A 441 22.51 2.93 -6.43
C VAL A 441 22.78 2.06 -5.20
N GLU A 442 21.84 2.00 -4.27
CA GLU A 442 21.87 1.06 -3.15
C GLU A 442 20.76 0.01 -3.33
N GLU A 443 21.14 -1.24 -3.58
CA GLU A 443 20.19 -2.33 -3.80
C GLU A 443 19.40 -2.67 -2.54
N LYS A 444 18.08 -2.84 -2.69
CA LYS A 444 17.18 -3.34 -1.64
C LYS A 444 16.66 -4.73 -1.98
N ALA A 445 16.02 -5.38 -0.99
CA ALA A 445 15.31 -6.62 -1.22
C ALA A 445 14.21 -6.42 -2.27
N ASN A 446 14.28 -7.20 -3.34
CA ASN A 446 13.44 -7.13 -4.56
C ASN A 446 12.46 -8.32 -4.66
N GLY A 447 12.41 -9.13 -3.60
CA GLY A 447 11.47 -10.23 -3.41
C GLY A 447 10.32 -9.80 -2.52
N GLU A 448 9.11 -10.10 -2.95
CA GLU A 448 7.86 -9.74 -2.30
C GLU A 448 7.11 -11.01 -1.96
N LEU A 449 6.74 -11.17 -0.69
CA LEU A 449 5.80 -12.18 -0.23
C LEU A 449 4.53 -11.46 0.19
N THR A 450 3.43 -11.72 -0.51
CA THR A 450 2.12 -11.18 -0.20
C THR A 450 1.25 -12.32 0.31
N LEU A 451 0.84 -12.23 1.57
CA LEU A 451 -0.21 -13.06 2.15
C LEU A 451 -1.38 -12.15 2.48
N SER A 452 -2.55 -12.48 1.96
CA SER A 452 -3.75 -11.67 2.15
C SER A 452 -4.95 -12.57 2.38
N ALA A 453 -5.83 -12.13 3.27
CA ALA A 453 -7.12 -12.75 3.50
C ALA A 453 -8.20 -11.68 3.37
N GLY A 454 -9.35 -12.06 2.81
CA GLY A 454 -10.46 -11.16 2.55
C GLY A 454 -11.80 -11.84 2.80
N PHE A 455 -12.85 -11.03 2.87
CA PHE A 455 -14.23 -11.50 2.89
C PHE A 455 -15.07 -10.64 1.96
N SER A 456 -15.79 -11.24 1.01
CA SER A 456 -16.73 -10.51 0.15
C SER A 456 -18.12 -11.14 0.18
N SER A 457 -19.15 -10.34 -0.12
CA SER A 457 -20.53 -10.83 -0.32
C SER A 457 -20.64 -11.90 -1.42
N LEU A 458 -19.70 -11.90 -2.38
CA LEU A 458 -19.66 -12.84 -3.49
C LEU A 458 -18.85 -14.11 -3.17
N GLU A 459 -17.56 -13.95 -2.89
CA GLU A 459 -16.63 -15.08 -2.75
C GLU A 459 -16.55 -15.64 -1.33
N GLN A 460 -17.21 -14.97 -0.37
CA GLN A 460 -17.07 -15.23 1.06
C GLN A 460 -15.60 -15.09 1.47
N PHE A 461 -15.02 -16.08 2.14
CA PHE A 461 -13.62 -16.07 2.53
C PHE A 461 -12.69 -16.21 1.32
N ILE A 462 -11.73 -15.30 1.21
CA ILE A 462 -10.71 -15.24 0.16
C ILE A 462 -9.35 -15.36 0.84
N LEU A 463 -8.49 -16.25 0.35
CA LEU A 463 -7.09 -16.39 0.74
C LEU A 463 -6.22 -16.24 -0.49
N GLN A 464 -5.29 -15.31 -0.46
CA GLN A 464 -4.32 -15.07 -1.52
C GLN A 464 -2.91 -15.18 -0.96
N ALA A 465 -2.09 -16.00 -1.58
CA ALA A 465 -0.66 -16.10 -1.31
C ALA A 465 0.09 -15.91 -2.62
N SER A 466 1.00 -14.93 -2.68
CA SER A 466 1.86 -14.76 -3.84
C SER A 466 3.29 -14.46 -3.43
N ILE A 467 4.22 -15.00 -4.21
CA ILE A 467 5.64 -14.70 -4.14
C ILE A 467 6.07 -14.12 -5.48
N ARG A 468 6.77 -12.99 -5.46
CA ARG A 468 7.22 -12.29 -6.66
C ARG A 468 8.65 -11.82 -6.50
N GLN A 469 9.48 -12.14 -7.47
CA GLN A 469 10.87 -11.68 -7.54
C GLN A 469 11.02 -10.78 -8.76
N ARG A 470 11.15 -9.47 -8.57
CA ARG A 470 11.10 -8.48 -9.67
C ARG A 470 12.41 -8.33 -10.46
N ASN A 471 13.52 -8.77 -9.90
CA ASN A 471 14.84 -8.71 -10.52
C ASN A 471 15.57 -10.06 -10.36
N PHE A 472 14.98 -11.09 -10.94
CA PHE A 472 15.50 -12.45 -10.93
C PHE A 472 16.89 -12.50 -11.58
N ARG A 473 17.87 -13.00 -10.83
CA ARG A 473 19.29 -13.11 -11.24
C ARG A 473 19.93 -11.78 -11.69
N GLY A 474 19.39 -10.64 -11.25
CA GLY A 474 19.94 -9.33 -11.62
C GLY A 474 19.62 -8.86 -13.04
N LYS A 475 18.73 -9.53 -13.77
CA LYS A 475 18.43 -9.23 -15.19
C LYS A 475 17.23 -8.29 -15.41
N GLY A 476 16.59 -7.83 -14.33
CA GLY A 476 15.31 -7.13 -14.40
C GLY A 476 14.12 -8.03 -14.79
N GLN A 477 14.33 -9.35 -14.84
CA GLN A 477 13.29 -10.34 -15.12
C GLN A 477 12.42 -10.54 -13.89
N THR A 478 11.10 -10.67 -14.10
CA THR A 478 10.16 -10.96 -13.02
C THR A 478 9.75 -12.43 -13.05
N VAL A 479 9.82 -13.10 -11.90
CA VAL A 479 9.23 -14.43 -11.67
C VAL A 479 8.16 -14.29 -10.60
N SER A 480 7.00 -14.89 -10.80
CA SER A 480 5.91 -14.88 -9.83
C SER A 480 5.25 -16.24 -9.69
N ALA A 481 4.83 -16.58 -8.48
CA ALA A 481 3.90 -17.66 -8.23
C ALA A 481 2.78 -17.12 -7.33
N SER A 482 1.52 -17.41 -7.69
CA SER A 482 0.36 -17.01 -6.91
C SER A 482 -0.61 -18.17 -6.75
N VAL A 483 -1.24 -18.21 -5.58
CA VAL A 483 -2.33 -19.11 -5.23
C VAL A 483 -3.44 -18.25 -4.67
N ASP A 484 -4.63 -18.36 -5.26
CA ASP A 484 -5.84 -17.74 -4.75
C ASP A 484 -6.85 -18.84 -4.45
N TYR A 485 -7.52 -18.73 -3.30
CA TYR A 485 -8.48 -19.71 -2.82
C TYR A 485 -9.69 -18.99 -2.22
N SER A 486 -10.86 -19.25 -2.78
CA SER A 486 -12.14 -18.84 -2.24
C SER A 486 -13.19 -19.94 -2.41
N THR A 487 -14.40 -19.69 -1.91
CA THR A 487 -15.53 -20.61 -2.14
C THR A 487 -16.01 -20.62 -3.59
N TYR A 488 -15.69 -19.57 -4.35
CA TYR A 488 -16.15 -19.35 -5.72
C TYR A 488 -15.08 -19.67 -6.76
N SER A 489 -13.83 -19.34 -6.47
CA SER A 489 -12.69 -19.39 -7.38
C SER A 489 -11.46 -19.98 -6.68
N LYS A 490 -10.72 -20.84 -7.37
CA LYS A 490 -9.41 -21.33 -6.93
C LYS A 490 -8.44 -21.21 -8.08
N SER A 491 -7.31 -20.54 -7.90
CA SER A 491 -6.32 -20.37 -8.96
C SER A 491 -4.91 -20.64 -8.47
N VAL A 492 -4.11 -21.23 -9.35
CA VAL A 492 -2.66 -21.35 -9.20
C VAL A 492 -2.03 -20.84 -10.48
N GLU A 493 -1.11 -19.89 -10.36
CA GLU A 493 -0.45 -19.26 -11.51
C GLU A 493 1.05 -19.17 -11.30
N LEU A 494 1.79 -19.46 -12.37
CA LEU A 494 3.23 -19.29 -12.46
C LEU A 494 3.52 -18.34 -13.62
N GLY A 495 4.20 -17.23 -13.33
CA GLY A 495 4.48 -16.16 -14.28
C GLY A 495 5.98 -15.90 -14.44
N PHE A 496 6.39 -15.59 -15.67
CA PHE A 496 7.70 -15.06 -16.02
C PHE A 496 7.54 -13.84 -16.92
N THR A 497 8.35 -12.81 -16.74
CA THR A 497 8.32 -11.62 -17.59
C THR A 497 9.74 -11.10 -17.84
N GLU A 498 10.07 -10.94 -19.11
CA GLU A 498 11.26 -10.24 -19.62
C GLU A 498 10.83 -8.86 -20.14
N PRO A 499 11.09 -7.76 -19.41
CA PRO A 499 10.63 -6.43 -19.82
C PRO A 499 11.33 -5.87 -21.06
N TYR A 500 12.54 -6.35 -21.41
CA TYR A 500 13.28 -5.89 -22.59
C TYR A 500 13.84 -7.06 -23.39
N LEU A 501 12.99 -7.69 -24.17
CA LEU A 501 13.35 -8.82 -25.03
C LEU A 501 14.40 -8.38 -26.06
N PHE A 502 15.51 -9.12 -26.15
CA PHE A 502 16.64 -8.80 -27.03
C PHE A 502 17.19 -7.38 -26.87
N ASP A 503 17.15 -6.84 -25.64
CA ASP A 503 17.55 -5.46 -25.30
C ASP A 503 16.77 -4.38 -26.08
N SER A 504 15.62 -4.76 -26.66
CA SER A 504 14.64 -3.85 -27.25
C SER A 504 13.55 -3.51 -26.23
N ASN A 505 12.86 -2.37 -26.41
CA ASN A 505 11.76 -1.94 -25.54
C ASN A 505 10.48 -2.75 -25.83
N VAL A 506 10.57 -4.07 -25.74
CA VAL A 506 9.50 -5.03 -25.97
C VAL A 506 9.44 -5.94 -24.75
N ALA A 507 8.35 -5.88 -24.00
CA ALA A 507 8.12 -6.75 -22.87
C ALA A 507 7.50 -8.07 -23.33
N LEU A 508 8.06 -9.21 -22.93
CA LEU A 508 7.52 -10.54 -23.16
C LEU A 508 7.19 -11.21 -21.82
N GLY A 509 5.93 -11.51 -21.60
CA GLY A 509 5.42 -12.24 -20.45
C GLY A 509 4.89 -13.61 -20.84
N GLY A 510 5.06 -14.59 -19.96
CA GLY A 510 4.47 -15.91 -20.07
C GLY A 510 3.87 -16.33 -18.73
N THR A 511 2.64 -16.84 -18.74
CA THR A 511 1.95 -17.33 -17.55
C THR A 511 1.39 -18.72 -17.84
N VAL A 512 1.58 -19.66 -16.91
CA VAL A 512 0.88 -20.95 -16.88
C VAL A 512 -0.08 -20.90 -15.70
N PHE A 513 -1.33 -21.31 -15.93
CA PHE A 513 -2.37 -21.21 -14.91
C PHE A 513 -3.26 -22.45 -14.89
N ARG A 514 -3.82 -22.71 -13.71
CA ARG A 514 -4.98 -23.56 -13.51
C ARG A 514 -5.99 -22.80 -12.65
N ARG A 515 -7.24 -22.71 -13.11
CA ARG A 515 -8.32 -21.96 -12.46
C ARG A 515 -9.58 -22.81 -12.39
N ASP A 516 -10.07 -23.03 -11.18
CA ASP A 516 -11.32 -23.71 -10.92
C ASP A 516 -12.35 -22.65 -10.52
N TYR A 517 -13.51 -22.67 -11.18
CA TYR A 517 -14.59 -21.71 -11.00
C TYR A 517 -15.90 -22.44 -10.77
N ASN A 518 -16.63 -22.06 -9.72
CA ASN A 518 -17.92 -22.65 -9.39
C ASN A 518 -19.04 -21.62 -9.57
N ALA A 519 -19.83 -21.77 -10.63
CA ALA A 519 -21.07 -21.02 -10.78
C ALA A 519 -22.11 -21.54 -9.79
N PHE A 520 -22.96 -20.64 -9.30
CA PHE A 520 -24.02 -20.98 -8.35
C PHE A 520 -25.26 -20.14 -8.60
N ASN A 521 -26.39 -20.60 -8.06
CA ASN A 521 -27.63 -19.87 -7.95
C ASN A 521 -28.13 -19.91 -6.50
N TYR A 522 -29.03 -19.00 -6.15
CA TYR A 522 -29.70 -19.01 -4.86
C TYR A 522 -31.10 -19.60 -5.00
N ILE A 523 -31.45 -20.54 -4.14
CA ILE A 523 -32.83 -21.00 -3.95
C ILE A 523 -33.17 -20.68 -2.50
N GLY A 524 -33.96 -19.63 -2.28
CA GLY A 524 -34.14 -19.02 -0.96
C GLY A 524 -32.81 -18.47 -0.41
N SER A 525 -32.41 -18.90 0.79
CA SER A 525 -31.14 -18.54 1.42
C SER A 525 -29.96 -19.46 1.06
N ASP A 526 -30.22 -20.59 0.40
CA ASP A 526 -29.22 -21.62 0.16
C ASP A 526 -28.52 -21.42 -1.18
N ARG A 527 -27.19 -21.48 -1.15
CA ARG A 527 -26.34 -21.38 -2.33
C ARG A 527 -26.15 -22.78 -2.93
N SER A 528 -26.65 -22.98 -4.14
CA SER A 528 -26.49 -24.24 -4.88
C SER A 528 -25.57 -24.05 -6.07
N THR A 529 -24.52 -24.88 -6.19
CA THR A 529 -23.59 -24.86 -7.33
C THR A 529 -24.32 -25.35 -8.58
N THR A 530 -24.37 -24.51 -9.62
CA THR A 530 -25.00 -24.88 -10.89
C THR A 530 -24.02 -25.63 -11.79
N TYR A 531 -22.83 -25.07 -12.04
CA TYR A 531 -21.77 -25.74 -12.80
C TYR A 531 -20.37 -25.42 -12.26
N SER A 532 -19.43 -26.32 -12.50
CA SER A 532 -18.00 -26.12 -12.26
C SER A 532 -17.26 -26.03 -13.59
N GLN A 533 -16.33 -25.09 -13.71
CA GLN A 533 -15.43 -24.93 -14.84
C GLN A 533 -13.99 -24.99 -14.34
N VAL A 534 -13.23 -25.93 -14.89
CA VAL A 534 -11.79 -26.07 -14.64
C VAL A 534 -11.06 -25.65 -15.91
N SER A 535 -10.30 -24.56 -15.84
CA SER A 535 -9.52 -24.04 -16.95
C SER A 535 -8.03 -24.25 -16.69
N THR A 536 -7.34 -24.97 -17.57
CA THR A 536 -5.88 -25.17 -17.52
C THR A 536 -5.26 -24.67 -18.81
N GLY A 537 -4.25 -23.81 -18.72
CA GLY A 537 -3.69 -23.22 -19.93
C GLY A 537 -2.40 -22.46 -19.71
N PHE A 538 -1.93 -21.86 -20.81
CA PHE A 538 -0.86 -20.89 -20.79
C PHE A 538 -1.21 -19.67 -21.63
N GLN A 539 -0.55 -18.56 -21.30
CA GLN A 539 -0.71 -17.29 -21.98
C GLN A 539 0.67 -16.68 -22.23
N LEU A 540 0.88 -16.19 -23.45
CA LEU A 540 2.02 -15.36 -23.84
C LEU A 540 1.52 -13.94 -24.12
N VAL A 541 2.23 -12.93 -23.65
CA VAL A 541 1.90 -11.52 -23.87
C VAL A 541 3.14 -10.78 -24.33
N ALA A 542 3.06 -10.07 -25.44
CA ALA A 542 4.09 -9.16 -25.92
C ALA A 542 3.56 -7.72 -25.88
N GLY A 543 4.22 -6.83 -25.15
CA GLY A 543 3.87 -5.42 -25.01
C GLY A 543 4.93 -4.52 -25.63
N VAL A 544 4.50 -3.59 -26.48
CA VAL A 544 5.35 -2.58 -27.12
C VAL A 544 4.79 -1.19 -26.75
N PRO A 545 5.54 -0.37 -25.98
CA PRO A 545 5.18 1.03 -25.79
C PRO A 545 5.41 1.79 -27.10
N LEU A 546 4.32 2.28 -27.70
CA LEU A 546 4.37 3.09 -28.92
C LEU A 546 4.78 4.54 -28.61
N THR A 547 4.29 5.06 -27.49
CA THR A 547 4.69 6.34 -26.90
C THR A 547 4.77 6.18 -25.39
N GLU A 548 4.98 7.26 -24.65
CA GLU A 548 4.94 7.21 -23.18
C GLU A 548 3.55 6.93 -22.59
N TYR A 549 2.48 7.18 -23.37
CA TYR A 549 1.09 6.96 -22.93
C TYR A 549 0.41 5.81 -23.67
N TRP A 550 0.82 5.55 -24.92
CA TRP A 550 0.25 4.48 -25.75
C TRP A 550 1.09 3.22 -25.68
N THR A 551 0.45 2.10 -25.32
CA THR A 551 1.02 0.76 -25.36
C THR A 551 0.18 -0.14 -26.24
N LEU A 552 0.82 -0.86 -27.15
CA LEU A 552 0.21 -1.93 -27.92
C LEU A 552 0.61 -3.28 -27.29
N SER A 553 -0.35 -4.15 -27.00
CA SER A 553 -0.05 -5.48 -26.47
C SER A 553 -0.75 -6.58 -27.27
N GLY A 554 0.04 -7.52 -27.76
CA GLY A 554 -0.45 -8.78 -28.33
C GLY A 554 -0.49 -9.87 -27.27
N ARG A 555 -1.51 -10.72 -27.31
CA ARG A 555 -1.70 -11.86 -26.42
C ARG A 555 -1.98 -13.11 -27.23
N TYR A 556 -1.39 -14.23 -26.84
CA TYR A 556 -1.79 -15.56 -27.28
C TYR A 556 -2.14 -16.39 -26.05
N SER A 557 -3.31 -17.03 -26.06
CA SER A 557 -3.79 -17.89 -24.98
C SER A 557 -4.19 -19.24 -25.55
N LEU A 558 -3.72 -20.32 -24.92
CA LEU A 558 -4.20 -21.67 -25.16
C LEU A 558 -4.70 -22.24 -23.83
N MET A 559 -6.00 -22.56 -23.77
CA MET A 559 -6.64 -23.06 -22.56
C MET A 559 -7.54 -24.25 -22.88
N GLN A 560 -7.56 -25.21 -21.98
CA GLN A 560 -8.50 -26.32 -21.95
C GLN A 560 -9.50 -26.06 -20.82
N ASP A 561 -10.77 -25.96 -21.19
CA ASP A 561 -11.89 -25.74 -20.28
C ASP A 561 -12.70 -27.04 -20.14
N ASP A 562 -12.77 -27.56 -18.92
CA ASP A 562 -13.60 -28.70 -18.54
C ASP A 562 -14.80 -28.21 -17.73
N VAL A 563 -16.00 -28.34 -18.30
CA VAL A 563 -17.25 -27.93 -17.65
C VAL A 563 -18.00 -29.17 -17.15
N THR A 564 -18.35 -29.18 -15.87
CA THR A 564 -19.08 -30.28 -15.22
C THR A 564 -20.28 -29.78 -14.42
N LEU A 565 -21.28 -30.64 -14.25
CA LEU A 565 -22.46 -30.43 -13.42
C LEU A 565 -22.52 -31.52 -12.35
N ASP A 566 -23.20 -31.27 -11.23
CA ASP A 566 -23.45 -32.32 -10.23
C ASP A 566 -24.29 -33.45 -10.83
N ARG A 567 -23.70 -34.64 -10.91
CA ARG A 567 -24.34 -35.81 -11.52
C ARG A 567 -25.61 -36.22 -10.77
N SER A 568 -25.60 -36.16 -9.44
CA SER A 568 -26.72 -36.60 -8.61
C SER A 568 -27.96 -35.72 -8.77
N GLN A 569 -27.77 -34.44 -9.13
CA GLN A 569 -28.84 -33.47 -9.25
C GLN A 569 -29.33 -33.30 -10.69
N PHE A 570 -28.41 -33.35 -11.67
CA PHE A 570 -28.68 -32.86 -13.02
C PHE A 570 -28.72 -33.94 -14.10
N TYR A 571 -28.42 -35.20 -13.77
CA TYR A 571 -28.44 -36.31 -14.72
C TYR A 571 -29.61 -37.26 -14.41
N SER A 572 -30.08 -37.96 -15.44
CA SER A 572 -31.01 -39.07 -15.31
C SER A 572 -30.47 -40.28 -16.09
N ASP A 573 -30.62 -41.48 -15.53
CA ASP A 573 -30.18 -42.73 -16.17
C ASP A 573 -31.15 -43.07 -17.31
N MET A 574 -30.93 -42.44 -18.46
CA MET A 574 -31.78 -42.58 -19.64
C MET A 574 -31.59 -43.94 -20.33
N ASN A 575 -30.40 -44.53 -20.19
CA ASN A 575 -30.06 -45.81 -20.82
C ASN A 575 -30.35 -47.03 -19.92
N GLY A 576 -30.61 -46.82 -18.62
CA GLY A 576 -30.98 -47.80 -17.61
C GLY A 576 -29.88 -48.81 -17.27
N ASN A 577 -28.62 -48.38 -17.26
CA ASN A 577 -27.46 -49.19 -16.88
C ASN A 577 -27.06 -49.00 -15.40
N GLY A 578 -27.75 -48.14 -14.66
CA GLY A 578 -27.44 -47.79 -13.27
C GLY A 578 -26.26 -46.83 -13.10
N VAL A 579 -25.72 -46.27 -14.18
CA VAL A 579 -24.57 -45.36 -14.23
C VAL A 579 -25.00 -44.05 -14.88
N LEU A 580 -24.84 -42.93 -14.16
CA LEU A 580 -25.10 -41.60 -14.71
C LEU A 580 -23.96 -41.19 -15.65
N ASP A 581 -24.14 -41.48 -16.94
CA ASP A 581 -23.14 -41.24 -17.98
C ASP A 581 -23.05 -39.75 -18.36
N ALA A 582 -21.87 -39.31 -18.82
CA ALA A 582 -21.61 -37.90 -19.13
C ALA A 582 -22.52 -37.32 -20.25
N ASN A 583 -23.08 -38.19 -21.10
CA ASN A 583 -23.97 -37.83 -22.20
C ASN A 583 -25.46 -37.79 -21.80
N GLU A 584 -25.79 -38.04 -20.53
CA GLU A 584 -27.17 -38.13 -20.02
C GLU A 584 -27.54 -36.93 -19.12
N CYS A 585 -26.97 -35.76 -19.40
CA CYS A 585 -27.42 -34.53 -18.74
C CYS A 585 -28.89 -34.32 -19.07
N ASP A 586 -29.74 -34.21 -18.04
CA ASP A 586 -31.18 -34.09 -18.19
C ASP A 586 -31.57 -32.62 -18.36
N PRO A 587 -32.02 -32.19 -19.56
CA PRO A 587 -32.39 -30.80 -19.79
C PRO A 587 -33.55 -30.35 -18.90
N THR A 588 -34.44 -31.26 -18.49
CA THR A 588 -35.59 -30.90 -17.64
C THR A 588 -35.17 -30.57 -16.21
N ARG A 589 -34.07 -31.17 -15.73
CA ARG A 589 -33.47 -30.89 -14.42
C ARG A 589 -32.50 -29.72 -14.49
N ALA A 590 -31.42 -29.86 -15.25
CA ALA A 590 -30.37 -28.86 -15.35
C ALA A 590 -30.86 -27.59 -16.05
N GLY A 591 -31.61 -27.75 -17.13
CA GLY A 591 -31.82 -26.69 -18.12
C GLY A 591 -30.90 -26.93 -19.32
N ARG A 592 -31.45 -26.74 -20.52
CA ARG A 592 -30.76 -27.03 -21.78
C ARG A 592 -29.37 -26.38 -21.90
N TYR A 593 -29.22 -25.12 -21.48
CA TYR A 593 -27.99 -24.34 -21.65
C TYR A 593 -26.82 -24.86 -20.83
N TYR A 594 -27.08 -25.45 -19.67
CA TYR A 594 -26.02 -26.04 -18.86
C TYR A 594 -25.60 -27.39 -19.46
N CYS A 595 -26.54 -28.22 -19.91
CA CYS A 595 -26.22 -29.47 -20.60
C CYS A 595 -25.39 -29.24 -21.88
N GLU A 596 -25.69 -28.18 -22.66
CA GLU A 596 -24.92 -27.80 -23.85
C GLU A 596 -23.48 -27.32 -23.54
N ALA A 597 -23.23 -26.89 -22.30
CA ALA A 597 -21.95 -26.38 -21.85
C ALA A 597 -21.01 -27.49 -21.35
N VAL A 598 -21.56 -28.63 -20.89
CA VAL A 598 -20.79 -29.76 -20.35
C VAL A 598 -19.81 -30.30 -21.40
N GLY A 599 -18.59 -30.60 -20.94
CA GLY A 599 -17.56 -31.23 -21.74
C GLY A 599 -16.21 -30.54 -21.65
N SER A 600 -15.22 -31.13 -22.31
CA SER A 600 -13.86 -30.60 -22.42
C SER A 600 -13.70 -29.87 -23.74
N ARG A 601 -13.10 -28.66 -23.73
CA ARG A 601 -12.85 -27.87 -24.95
C ARG A 601 -11.52 -27.17 -24.91
N ILE A 602 -10.89 -27.11 -26.07
CA ILE A 602 -9.65 -26.37 -26.27
C ILE A 602 -9.98 -25.03 -26.96
N THR A 603 -9.54 -23.93 -26.36
CA THR A 603 -9.66 -22.59 -26.93
C THR A 603 -8.27 -22.04 -27.24
N SER A 604 -8.00 -21.76 -28.53
CA SER A 604 -6.83 -21.01 -28.98
C SER A 604 -7.24 -19.60 -29.38
N LEU A 605 -6.71 -18.60 -28.67
CA LEU A 605 -7.13 -17.20 -28.74
C LEU A 605 -5.94 -16.28 -29.00
N VAL A 606 -6.07 -15.39 -29.99
CA VAL A 606 -5.17 -14.26 -30.20
C VAL A 606 -5.89 -12.96 -29.87
N GLY A 607 -5.32 -12.20 -28.95
CA GLY A 607 -5.79 -10.91 -28.52
C GLY A 607 -4.86 -9.79 -28.96
N LEU A 608 -5.43 -8.64 -29.28
CA LEU A 608 -4.71 -7.38 -29.45
C LEU A 608 -5.38 -6.34 -28.55
N SER A 609 -4.59 -5.64 -27.74
CA SER A 609 -5.07 -4.53 -26.91
C SER A 609 -4.26 -3.27 -27.17
N LEU A 610 -4.96 -2.16 -27.35
CA LEU A 610 -4.39 -0.82 -27.41
C LEU A 610 -4.75 -0.09 -26.12
N ILE A 611 -3.73 0.38 -25.40
CA ILE A 611 -3.85 0.95 -24.07
C ILE A 611 -3.32 2.39 -24.12
N TYR A 612 -4.13 3.34 -23.70
CA TYR A 612 -3.73 4.72 -23.40
C TYR A 612 -3.85 4.95 -21.89
N ASP A 613 -2.79 5.38 -21.23
CA ASP A 613 -2.77 5.66 -19.79
C ASP A 613 -2.06 6.99 -19.53
N SER A 614 -2.82 8.00 -19.11
CA SER A 614 -2.31 9.31 -18.68
C SER A 614 -2.67 9.61 -17.23
N LEU A 615 -2.96 8.58 -16.42
CA LEU A 615 -3.34 8.74 -15.02
C LEU A 615 -2.16 9.28 -14.22
N ASN A 616 -2.42 10.23 -13.33
CA ASN A 616 -1.38 10.80 -12.47
C ASN A 616 -0.87 9.82 -11.39
N SER A 617 -1.70 8.83 -11.03
CA SER A 617 -1.35 7.73 -10.14
C SER A 617 -2.20 6.53 -10.50
N ARG A 618 -1.59 5.35 -10.58
CA ARG A 618 -2.29 4.09 -10.90
C ARG A 618 -3.10 3.55 -9.74
N ILE A 619 -2.66 3.81 -8.51
CA ILE A 619 -3.30 3.31 -7.29
C ILE A 619 -4.37 4.30 -6.80
N ARG A 620 -4.12 5.60 -6.96
CA ARG A 620 -5.05 6.65 -6.52
C ARG A 620 -5.14 7.76 -7.57
N PRO A 621 -5.84 7.52 -8.68
CA PRO A 621 -6.01 8.53 -9.71
C PRO A 621 -6.83 9.70 -9.16
N THR A 622 -6.32 10.91 -9.30
CA THR A 622 -7.08 12.15 -9.01
C THR A 622 -7.25 13.01 -10.27
N ARG A 623 -6.51 12.69 -11.33
CA ARG A 623 -6.56 13.35 -12.64
C ARG A 623 -6.05 12.39 -13.71
N GLY A 624 -6.54 12.56 -14.93
CA GLY A 624 -6.04 11.86 -16.11
C GLY A 624 -7.10 10.92 -16.66
N GLN A 625 -6.73 10.11 -17.64
CA GLN A 625 -7.64 9.19 -18.29
C GLN A 625 -6.95 7.89 -18.67
N ARG A 626 -7.72 6.82 -18.76
CA ARG A 626 -7.30 5.51 -19.23
C ARG A 626 -8.29 5.04 -20.29
N LEU A 627 -7.78 4.48 -21.38
CA LEU A 627 -8.57 3.83 -22.41
C LEU A 627 -7.91 2.51 -22.77
N THR A 628 -8.66 1.42 -22.73
CA THR A 628 -8.22 0.10 -23.18
C THR A 628 -9.21 -0.38 -24.23
N VAL A 629 -8.72 -0.70 -25.42
CA VAL A 629 -9.53 -1.31 -26.48
C VAL A 629 -8.91 -2.66 -26.79
N SER A 630 -9.69 -3.74 -26.66
CA SER A 630 -9.21 -5.11 -26.84
C SER A 630 -10.05 -5.86 -27.87
N THR A 631 -9.39 -6.59 -28.76
CA THR A 631 -10.01 -7.48 -29.73
C THR A 631 -9.40 -8.87 -29.62
N ASP A 632 -10.22 -9.87 -29.33
CA ASP A 632 -9.83 -11.27 -29.20
C ASP A 632 -10.45 -12.09 -30.34
N PHE A 633 -9.63 -12.88 -31.01
CA PHE A 633 -10.03 -13.86 -32.02
C PHE A 633 -9.75 -15.26 -31.50
N ALA A 634 -10.80 -16.05 -31.31
CA ALA A 634 -10.72 -17.48 -31.03
C ALA A 634 -10.96 -18.27 -32.33
N GLY A 635 -10.08 -19.22 -32.65
CA GLY A 635 -10.26 -20.08 -33.83
C GLY A 635 -8.98 -20.47 -34.58
N LEU A 636 -7.78 -20.22 -34.04
CA LEU A 636 -6.50 -20.69 -34.61
C LEU A 636 -6.22 -22.17 -34.31
N GLY A 637 -7.28 -22.99 -34.33
CA GLY A 637 -7.32 -24.33 -33.75
C GLY A 637 -8.23 -24.40 -32.52
N GLY A 638 -8.59 -25.61 -32.09
CA GLY A 638 -9.52 -25.84 -30.99
C GLY A 638 -11.01 -25.84 -31.37
N ASP A 639 -11.85 -25.97 -30.36
CA ASP A 639 -13.30 -26.24 -30.46
C ASP A 639 -14.16 -24.97 -30.46
N VAL A 640 -13.53 -23.81 -30.20
CA VAL A 640 -14.22 -22.54 -29.96
C VAL A 640 -13.83 -21.48 -30.97
N LYS A 641 -14.83 -20.91 -31.68
CA LYS A 641 -14.61 -19.89 -32.71
C LYS A 641 -15.49 -18.65 -32.54
N TYR A 642 -14.88 -17.51 -32.20
CA TYR A 642 -15.56 -16.23 -32.08
C TYR A 642 -14.60 -15.04 -32.25
N LEU A 643 -15.17 -13.87 -32.51
CA LEU A 643 -14.51 -12.57 -32.38
C LEU A 643 -15.13 -11.81 -31.21
N ARG A 644 -14.32 -11.27 -30.32
CA ARG A 644 -14.75 -10.53 -29.13
C ARG A 644 -14.07 -9.17 -29.12
N ALA A 645 -14.84 -8.11 -28.96
CA ALA A 645 -14.35 -6.76 -28.79
C ALA A 645 -14.76 -6.22 -27.41
N ARG A 646 -13.85 -5.52 -26.73
CA ARG A 646 -14.07 -4.86 -25.44
C ARG A 646 -13.46 -3.47 -25.46
N PHE A 647 -14.09 -2.54 -24.78
CA PHE A 647 -13.50 -1.24 -24.47
C PHE A 647 -13.75 -0.91 -23.00
N ASP A 648 -12.77 -0.26 -22.38
CA ASP A 648 -12.80 0.22 -21.00
C ASP A 648 -12.21 1.63 -21.00
N ALA A 649 -12.94 2.60 -20.47
CA ALA A 649 -12.55 4.01 -20.47
C ALA A 649 -12.83 4.65 -19.11
N ASP A 650 -11.82 5.27 -18.52
CA ASP A 650 -11.91 5.99 -17.25
C ASP A 650 -11.39 7.42 -17.41
N LYS A 651 -12.07 8.38 -16.80
CA LYS A 651 -11.66 9.79 -16.78
C LYS A 651 -11.84 10.36 -15.38
N TYR A 652 -10.81 11.03 -14.87
CA TYR A 652 -10.77 11.63 -13.55
C TYR A 652 -10.54 13.14 -13.63
N TRP A 653 -11.32 13.89 -12.87
CA TRP A 653 -11.21 15.33 -12.69
C TRP A 653 -11.13 15.67 -11.20
N GLY A 654 -10.07 16.35 -10.79
CA GLY A 654 -10.00 16.99 -9.47
C GLY A 654 -10.75 18.32 -9.52
N LEU A 655 -11.86 18.43 -8.79
CA LEU A 655 -12.75 19.61 -8.81
C LEU A 655 -12.32 20.72 -7.82
N GLY A 656 -11.14 20.57 -7.19
CA GLY A 656 -10.67 21.47 -6.13
C GLY A 656 -11.16 21.04 -4.74
N SER A 657 -10.55 21.59 -3.69
CA SER A 657 -10.89 21.31 -2.29
C SER A 657 -10.92 19.81 -1.89
N GLY A 658 -10.23 18.96 -2.66
CA GLY A 658 -10.18 17.50 -2.44
C GLY A 658 -11.32 16.69 -3.07
N PHE A 659 -12.26 17.30 -3.80
CA PHE A 659 -13.29 16.58 -4.56
C PHE A 659 -12.71 15.94 -5.82
N ILE A 660 -13.09 14.69 -6.07
CA ILE A 660 -12.67 13.96 -7.28
C ILE A 660 -13.92 13.42 -7.96
N PHE A 661 -14.16 13.88 -9.18
CA PHE A 661 -15.19 13.33 -10.04
C PHE A 661 -14.56 12.33 -11.01
N SER A 662 -15.20 11.18 -11.18
CA SER A 662 -14.78 10.13 -12.10
C SER A 662 -15.94 9.66 -12.97
N LEU A 663 -15.63 9.39 -14.23
CA LEU A 663 -16.53 8.78 -15.19
C LEU A 663 -15.85 7.54 -15.76
N SER A 664 -16.48 6.38 -15.59
CA SER A 664 -16.06 5.11 -16.18
C SER A 664 -17.10 4.63 -17.18
N ALA A 665 -16.66 4.04 -18.28
CA ALA A 665 -17.51 3.39 -19.27
C ALA A 665 -16.82 2.10 -19.74
N GLU A 666 -17.56 1.01 -19.74
CA GLU A 666 -17.13 -0.28 -20.28
C GLU A 666 -18.17 -0.83 -21.23
N GLY A 667 -17.75 -1.65 -22.17
CA GLY A 667 -18.65 -2.38 -23.03
C GLY A 667 -17.97 -3.47 -23.81
N GLY A 668 -18.76 -4.43 -24.25
CA GLY A 668 -18.23 -5.57 -25.00
C GLY A 668 -19.25 -6.18 -25.93
N TYR A 669 -18.73 -6.80 -26.98
CA TYR A 669 -19.52 -7.53 -27.97
C TYR A 669 -18.80 -8.80 -28.42
N ILE A 670 -19.52 -9.91 -28.47
CA ILE A 670 -19.05 -11.18 -29.02
C ILE A 670 -19.84 -11.51 -30.28
N HIS A 671 -19.12 -11.77 -31.35
CA HIS A 671 -19.62 -12.28 -32.62
C HIS A 671 -19.17 -13.73 -32.80
N SER A 672 -20.11 -14.66 -32.99
CA SER A 672 -19.76 -16.05 -33.25
C SER A 672 -19.34 -16.25 -34.70
N LEU A 673 -18.37 -17.13 -34.90
CA LEU A 673 -17.95 -17.61 -36.22
C LEU A 673 -18.50 -19.03 -36.49
N GLU A 674 -19.25 -19.58 -35.54
CA GLU A 674 -19.87 -20.90 -35.61
C GLU A 674 -21.32 -20.78 -36.10
N LYS A 675 -21.78 -21.83 -36.79
CA LYS A 675 -23.20 -21.99 -37.13
C LYS A 675 -23.92 -22.61 -35.93
N SER A 676 -25.14 -22.18 -35.64
CA SER A 676 -26.01 -22.83 -34.65
C SER A 676 -27.35 -23.26 -35.23
N ALA A 677 -28.00 -24.20 -34.55
CA ALA A 677 -29.38 -24.58 -34.81
C ALA A 677 -30.37 -23.53 -34.27
N ALA A 678 -31.61 -23.54 -34.77
CA ALA A 678 -32.67 -22.68 -34.25
C ALA A 678 -32.88 -22.93 -32.74
N GLY A 679 -33.00 -21.85 -31.96
CA GLY A 679 -33.17 -21.92 -30.50
C GLY A 679 -31.89 -22.20 -29.71
N VAL A 680 -30.74 -22.32 -30.38
CA VAL A 680 -29.40 -22.48 -29.76
C VAL A 680 -28.54 -21.27 -30.12
N ASP A 681 -27.98 -20.61 -29.11
CA ASP A 681 -27.01 -19.55 -29.36
C ASP A 681 -25.63 -20.16 -29.66
N PRO A 682 -24.92 -19.71 -30.71
CA PRO A 682 -23.63 -20.27 -31.07
C PRO A 682 -22.51 -19.91 -30.09
N ILE A 683 -22.71 -18.92 -29.20
CA ILE A 683 -21.77 -18.62 -28.11
C ILE A 683 -22.23 -19.38 -26.87
N ARG A 684 -21.33 -20.16 -26.28
CA ARG A 684 -21.62 -20.97 -25.08
C ARG A 684 -21.74 -20.10 -23.85
N ILE A 685 -22.44 -20.60 -22.84
CA ILE A 685 -22.70 -19.88 -21.59
C ILE A 685 -21.42 -19.45 -20.86
N THR A 686 -20.35 -20.24 -20.94
CA THR A 686 -19.03 -19.95 -20.36
C THR A 686 -18.27 -18.83 -21.07
N ASP A 687 -18.58 -18.56 -22.34
CA ASP A 687 -17.93 -17.51 -23.15
C ASP A 687 -18.64 -16.15 -23.10
N ARG A 688 -19.88 -16.12 -22.60
CA ARG A 688 -20.77 -14.95 -22.60
C ARG A 688 -20.38 -13.93 -21.53
N TYR A 689 -20.92 -12.73 -21.68
CA TYR A 689 -20.85 -11.71 -20.64
C TYR A 689 -21.93 -11.90 -19.60
N TYR A 690 -21.61 -11.48 -18.38
CA TYR A 690 -22.50 -11.40 -17.23
C TYR A 690 -22.37 -10.03 -16.59
N LEU A 691 -23.46 -9.50 -16.05
CA LEU A 691 -23.51 -8.16 -15.46
C LEU A 691 -24.26 -8.20 -14.12
N GLY A 692 -23.74 -7.50 -13.12
CA GLY A 692 -24.21 -7.56 -11.74
C GLY A 692 -23.09 -7.22 -10.75
N GLU A 693 -23.22 -7.63 -9.49
CA GLU A 693 -22.15 -7.47 -8.48
C GLU A 693 -20.84 -8.18 -8.90
N PRO A 694 -19.64 -7.58 -8.69
CA PRO A 694 -19.37 -6.28 -8.07
C PRO A 694 -19.41 -5.08 -9.04
N GLN A 695 -19.55 -5.32 -10.34
CA GLN A 695 -19.42 -4.29 -11.37
C GLN A 695 -20.59 -3.30 -11.37
N PHE A 696 -21.83 -3.81 -11.26
CA PHE A 696 -23.06 -3.02 -11.32
C PHE A 696 -23.78 -3.00 -9.96
N ARG A 697 -23.30 -2.12 -9.07
CA ARG A 697 -23.84 -1.92 -7.72
C ARG A 697 -25.34 -1.62 -7.76
N GLY A 698 -26.13 -2.26 -6.90
CA GLY A 698 -27.60 -2.19 -6.91
C GLY A 698 -28.28 -3.41 -7.53
N PHE A 699 -27.52 -4.24 -8.26
CA PHE A 699 -27.95 -5.52 -8.82
C PHE A 699 -27.11 -6.67 -8.24
N ASP A 700 -27.72 -7.83 -8.08
CA ASP A 700 -27.06 -9.02 -7.53
C ASP A 700 -26.07 -9.63 -8.53
N ILE A 701 -25.30 -10.64 -8.12
CA ILE A 701 -24.44 -11.40 -9.03
C ILE A 701 -25.25 -11.92 -10.23
N ARG A 702 -24.80 -11.61 -11.45
CA ARG A 702 -25.50 -11.98 -12.70
C ARG A 702 -26.96 -11.49 -12.74
N GLY A 703 -27.30 -10.49 -11.94
CA GLY A 703 -28.65 -9.99 -11.74
C GLY A 703 -29.21 -9.19 -12.92
N VAL A 704 -28.41 -8.84 -13.92
CA VAL A 704 -28.86 -8.10 -15.11
C VAL A 704 -28.63 -8.91 -16.37
N GLY A 705 -29.68 -9.06 -17.19
CA GLY A 705 -29.59 -9.56 -18.56
C GLY A 705 -30.48 -10.77 -18.87
N PRO A 706 -30.25 -11.44 -20.02
CA PRO A 706 -31.08 -12.53 -20.50
C PRO A 706 -31.10 -13.71 -19.52
N ARG A 707 -32.30 -14.26 -19.30
CA ARG A 707 -32.52 -15.39 -18.40
C ARG A 707 -33.73 -16.23 -18.81
N VAL A 708 -33.71 -17.48 -18.40
CA VAL A 708 -34.78 -18.46 -18.63
C VAL A 708 -35.38 -18.84 -17.29
N GLN A 709 -36.67 -18.57 -17.15
CA GLN A 709 -37.43 -18.88 -15.95
C GLN A 709 -38.31 -20.10 -16.21
N ARG A 710 -38.14 -21.16 -15.42
CA ARG A 710 -39.01 -22.33 -15.41
C ARG A 710 -39.94 -22.23 -14.20
N ILE A 711 -41.22 -22.06 -14.48
CA ILE A 711 -42.26 -21.79 -13.49
C ILE A 711 -43.14 -23.03 -13.37
N ALA A 712 -43.15 -23.69 -12.22
CA ALA A 712 -44.00 -24.85 -12.00
C ALA A 712 -45.48 -24.45 -11.90
N TYR A 713 -46.35 -25.41 -12.22
CA TYR A 713 -47.79 -25.29 -11.99
C TYR A 713 -48.19 -25.95 -10.68
N THR A 714 -49.21 -25.40 -10.03
CA THR A 714 -49.96 -26.03 -8.94
C THR A 714 -51.39 -26.32 -9.38
N GLY A 715 -52.10 -27.21 -8.67
CA GLY A 715 -53.44 -27.65 -9.04
C GLY A 715 -53.44 -28.66 -10.19
N ASP A 716 -54.63 -28.96 -10.71
CA ASP A 716 -54.81 -30.00 -11.72
C ASP A 716 -55.60 -29.48 -12.94
N VAL A 717 -55.20 -29.96 -14.12
CA VAL A 717 -55.82 -29.63 -15.40
C VAL A 717 -57.21 -30.23 -15.51
N ALA A 718 -57.41 -31.48 -15.04
CA ALA A 718 -58.69 -32.16 -15.15
C ALA A 718 -59.78 -31.50 -14.29
N SER A 719 -59.39 -30.93 -13.15
CA SER A 719 -60.26 -30.12 -12.28
C SER A 719 -60.35 -28.64 -12.68
N GLY A 720 -59.61 -28.18 -13.69
CA GLY A 720 -59.59 -26.78 -14.11
C GLY A 720 -59.01 -25.81 -13.07
N THR A 721 -58.20 -26.31 -12.14
CA THR A 721 -57.61 -25.56 -11.02
C THR A 721 -56.14 -25.20 -11.21
N GLN A 722 -55.56 -25.54 -12.37
CA GLN A 722 -54.15 -25.29 -12.65
C GLN A 722 -53.80 -23.78 -12.62
N LEU A 723 -52.76 -23.42 -11.87
CA LEU A 723 -52.27 -22.04 -11.69
C LEU A 723 -50.74 -22.00 -11.71
N LEU A 724 -50.15 -20.92 -12.21
CA LEU A 724 -48.69 -20.73 -12.10
C LEU A 724 -48.29 -20.39 -10.66
N ILE A 725 -47.21 -21.00 -10.21
CA ILE A 725 -46.54 -20.57 -8.98
C ILE A 725 -45.90 -19.21 -9.22
N THR A 726 -46.36 -18.18 -8.52
CA THR A 726 -45.86 -16.81 -8.68
C THR A 726 -44.76 -16.45 -7.68
N ASP A 727 -44.53 -17.29 -6.68
CA ASP A 727 -43.47 -17.10 -5.69
C ASP A 727 -42.10 -17.21 -6.35
N LYS A 728 -41.30 -16.15 -6.23
CA LYS A 728 -39.99 -16.07 -6.87
C LYS A 728 -39.02 -17.12 -6.32
N ASP A 729 -39.13 -17.47 -5.05
CA ASP A 729 -38.23 -18.43 -4.40
C ASP A 729 -38.48 -19.88 -4.87
N GLN A 730 -39.60 -20.11 -5.59
CA GLN A 730 -39.98 -21.39 -6.19
C GLN A 730 -39.82 -21.41 -7.72
N ILE A 731 -39.37 -20.30 -8.32
CA ILE A 731 -39.09 -20.20 -9.75
C ILE A 731 -37.62 -20.52 -9.97
N VAL A 732 -37.34 -21.49 -10.84
CA VAL A 732 -35.97 -21.72 -11.28
C VAL A 732 -35.60 -20.63 -12.27
N ASP A 733 -34.69 -19.74 -11.87
CA ASP A 733 -34.27 -18.58 -12.66
C ASP A 733 -32.80 -18.70 -13.11
N ASP A 734 -32.59 -19.08 -14.37
CA ASP A 734 -31.27 -19.32 -14.93
C ASP A 734 -30.76 -18.12 -15.72
N ALA A 735 -29.75 -17.43 -15.18
CA ALA A 735 -29.04 -16.36 -15.88
C ALA A 735 -28.16 -16.94 -17.01
N ILE A 736 -28.55 -16.70 -18.27
CA ILE A 736 -27.87 -17.29 -19.44
C ILE A 736 -26.82 -16.38 -20.07
N GLY A 737 -26.67 -15.13 -19.58
CA GLY A 737 -25.70 -14.17 -20.08
C GLY A 737 -26.06 -13.55 -21.44
N GLY A 738 -25.24 -12.62 -21.91
CA GLY A 738 -25.46 -11.90 -23.18
C GLY A 738 -24.21 -11.83 -24.06
N LYS A 739 -24.41 -11.50 -25.34
CA LYS A 739 -23.31 -11.27 -26.30
C LYS A 739 -22.88 -9.82 -26.34
N ALA A 740 -23.73 -8.89 -25.93
CA ALA A 740 -23.44 -7.46 -25.89
C ALA A 740 -23.75 -6.91 -24.51
N TYR A 741 -22.89 -6.03 -24.00
CA TYR A 741 -23.18 -5.25 -22.80
C TYR A 741 -22.55 -3.86 -22.87
N TYR A 742 -23.09 -2.95 -22.07
CA TYR A 742 -22.44 -1.70 -21.73
C TYR A 742 -22.74 -1.37 -20.27
N LEU A 743 -21.80 -0.69 -19.60
CA LEU A 743 -21.97 -0.16 -18.26
C LEU A 743 -21.25 1.20 -18.18
N THR A 744 -21.88 2.14 -17.51
CA THR A 744 -21.37 3.48 -17.27
C THR A 744 -21.52 3.80 -15.79
N LYS A 745 -20.56 4.54 -15.25
CA LYS A 745 -20.49 4.91 -13.85
C LYS A 745 -20.01 6.35 -13.72
N ALA A 746 -20.81 7.19 -13.08
CA ALA A 746 -20.39 8.50 -12.63
C ALA A 746 -20.26 8.45 -11.10
N GLU A 747 -19.10 8.81 -10.56
CA GLU A 747 -18.80 8.72 -9.12
C GLU A 747 -18.06 9.97 -8.65
N LEU A 748 -18.55 10.58 -7.57
CA LEU A 748 -17.98 11.75 -6.91
C LEU A 748 -17.45 11.34 -5.53
N GLU A 749 -16.14 11.37 -5.36
CA GLU A 749 -15.47 11.21 -4.07
C GLU A 749 -15.55 12.53 -3.29
N ILE A 750 -16.01 12.44 -2.04
CA ILE A 750 -16.23 13.58 -1.16
C ILE A 750 -15.04 13.67 -0.19
N PRO A 751 -14.37 14.82 -0.09
CA PRO A 751 -13.26 15.00 0.83
C PRO A 751 -13.77 14.96 2.28
N LEU A 752 -13.07 14.21 3.12
CA LEU A 752 -13.26 14.25 4.57
C LEU A 752 -12.25 15.22 5.20
N GLY A 753 -12.63 15.83 6.32
CA GLY A 753 -11.71 16.67 7.10
C GLY A 753 -10.45 15.90 7.53
N ALA A 754 -9.37 16.63 7.81
CA ALA A 754 -8.02 16.07 8.03
C ALA A 754 -8.00 14.82 8.95
N GLY A 755 -8.77 14.82 10.04
CA GLY A 755 -8.83 13.68 10.96
C GLY A 755 -9.41 12.38 10.35
N ALA A 756 -10.43 12.46 9.49
CA ALA A 756 -11.05 11.28 8.90
C ALA A 756 -10.37 10.87 7.57
N ALA A 757 -9.71 11.81 6.87
CA ALA A 757 -8.83 11.50 5.76
C ALA A 757 -7.58 10.72 6.22
N GLU A 758 -7.01 11.05 7.39
CA GLU A 758 -5.92 10.29 8.02
C GLU A 758 -6.32 8.86 8.42
N MET A 759 -7.62 8.63 8.67
CA MET A 759 -8.15 7.28 8.91
C MET A 759 -8.29 6.44 7.62
N GLY A 760 -8.01 7.01 6.44
CA GLY A 760 -8.11 6.32 5.15
C GLY A 760 -9.54 6.17 4.62
N LEU A 761 -10.52 6.88 5.20
CA LEU A 761 -11.92 6.86 4.76
C LEU A 761 -12.13 7.76 3.54
N ARG A 762 -12.91 7.27 2.57
CA ARG A 762 -13.22 7.94 1.30
C ARG A 762 -14.68 7.68 0.92
N PRO A 763 -15.61 8.55 1.36
CA PRO A 763 -17.01 8.46 0.96
C PRO A 763 -17.16 8.91 -0.49
N SER A 764 -18.11 8.29 -1.18
CA SER A 764 -18.45 8.60 -2.56
C SER A 764 -19.95 8.48 -2.77
N ILE A 765 -20.47 9.26 -3.71
CA ILE A 765 -21.81 9.09 -4.27
C ILE A 765 -21.67 8.70 -5.74
N PHE A 766 -22.56 7.84 -6.23
CA PHE A 766 -22.45 7.32 -7.58
C PHE A 766 -23.79 7.05 -8.23
N VAL A 767 -23.80 7.12 -9.57
CA VAL A 767 -24.89 6.69 -10.44
C VAL A 767 -24.32 5.73 -11.47
N MET A 768 -25.00 4.63 -11.71
CA MET A 768 -24.58 3.61 -12.67
C MET A 768 -25.71 3.28 -13.63
N ALA A 769 -25.39 3.15 -14.92
CA ALA A 769 -26.34 2.74 -15.93
C ALA A 769 -25.71 1.70 -16.87
N GLY A 770 -26.41 0.61 -17.12
CA GLY A 770 -25.89 -0.48 -17.94
C GLY A 770 -26.96 -1.45 -18.43
N SER A 771 -26.58 -2.32 -19.35
CA SER A 771 -27.44 -3.40 -19.84
C SER A 771 -26.63 -4.55 -20.41
N LEU A 772 -27.21 -5.76 -20.39
CA LEU A 772 -26.68 -7.00 -20.97
C LEU A 772 -27.76 -7.61 -21.89
N PHE A 773 -27.44 -7.94 -23.13
CA PHE A 773 -28.42 -8.30 -24.16
C PHE A 773 -27.80 -9.02 -25.39
N LYS A 774 -28.62 -9.16 -26.44
CA LYS A 774 -28.30 -9.64 -27.79
C LYS A 774 -28.01 -11.13 -27.84
N ILE A 775 -28.85 -11.95 -27.22
CA ILE A 775 -28.75 -13.41 -27.30
C ILE A 775 -29.78 -13.99 -28.28
N THR A 776 -29.47 -15.14 -28.88
CA THR A 776 -30.46 -15.87 -29.69
C THR A 776 -31.57 -16.35 -28.77
N ARG A 777 -32.84 -16.09 -29.13
CA ARG A 777 -33.97 -16.49 -28.30
C ARG A 777 -33.91 -18.00 -28.04
N PRO A 778 -33.86 -18.41 -26.77
CA PRO A 778 -33.78 -19.82 -26.39
C PRO A 778 -35.01 -20.60 -26.90
N GLY A 779 -34.78 -21.79 -27.45
CA GLY A 779 -35.85 -22.78 -27.67
C GLY A 779 -36.27 -23.40 -26.34
N LYS A 780 -37.51 -23.90 -26.26
CA LYS A 780 -38.03 -24.51 -25.03
C LYS A 780 -37.23 -25.74 -24.62
N THR A 781 -37.05 -25.96 -23.31
CA THR A 781 -36.41 -27.17 -22.77
C THR A 781 -37.20 -28.44 -23.11
N ILE A 782 -38.53 -28.38 -22.98
CA ILE A 782 -39.48 -29.42 -23.36
C ILE A 782 -40.79 -28.75 -23.80
N GLU A 783 -41.50 -29.34 -24.77
CA GLU A 783 -42.82 -28.86 -25.16
C GLU A 783 -43.91 -29.69 -24.49
N PHE A 784 -44.75 -29.04 -23.68
CA PHE A 784 -45.95 -29.63 -23.11
C PHE A 784 -47.15 -29.37 -24.02
N ALA A 785 -47.99 -30.39 -24.22
CA ALA A 785 -49.23 -30.24 -24.96
C ALA A 785 -50.20 -29.34 -24.19
N GLN A 786 -50.78 -28.35 -24.86
CA GLN A 786 -51.82 -27.51 -24.25
C GLN A 786 -53.14 -28.29 -24.21
N ALA A 787 -53.81 -28.26 -23.06
CA ALA A 787 -55.14 -28.84 -22.91
C ALA A 787 -56.14 -28.11 -23.79
N THR A 788 -57.06 -28.86 -24.39
CA THR A 788 -58.12 -28.32 -25.24
C THR A 788 -59.49 -28.69 -24.67
N ASP A 789 -60.49 -27.84 -24.90
CA ASP A 789 -61.87 -28.21 -24.63
C ASP A 789 -62.38 -29.29 -25.61
N SER A 790 -63.63 -29.73 -25.42
CA SER A 790 -64.29 -30.73 -26.28
C SER A 790 -64.48 -30.28 -27.73
N SER A 791 -64.29 -28.99 -28.04
CA SER A 791 -64.32 -28.42 -29.38
C SER A 791 -62.93 -28.21 -30.00
N GLY A 792 -61.87 -28.60 -29.29
CA GLY A 792 -60.47 -28.46 -29.73
C GLY A 792 -59.88 -27.07 -29.51
N LYS A 793 -60.55 -26.18 -28.76
CA LYS A 793 -60.04 -24.84 -28.46
C LYS A 793 -59.04 -24.89 -27.30
N PRO A 794 -57.89 -24.20 -27.37
CA PRO A 794 -56.90 -24.18 -26.30
C PRO A 794 -57.46 -23.58 -24.99
N LEU A 795 -57.23 -24.28 -23.88
CA LEU A 795 -57.60 -23.85 -22.54
C LEU A 795 -56.52 -22.97 -21.92
N PHE A 796 -56.96 -21.95 -21.20
CA PHE A 796 -56.11 -21.03 -20.45
C PHE A 796 -56.55 -21.02 -18.99
N ASN A 797 -55.58 -20.93 -18.10
CA ASN A 797 -55.78 -20.74 -16.67
C ASN A 797 -56.30 -19.33 -16.39
N LYS A 798 -56.80 -19.09 -15.17
CA LYS A 798 -57.34 -17.78 -14.76
C LYS A 798 -56.34 -16.63 -14.87
N ASP A 799 -55.05 -16.93 -14.78
CA ASP A 799 -53.94 -15.98 -14.93
C ASP A 799 -53.55 -15.72 -16.40
N GLY A 800 -54.24 -16.34 -17.36
CA GLY A 800 -53.98 -16.25 -18.79
C GLY A 800 -52.84 -17.14 -19.29
N SER A 801 -52.22 -17.95 -18.43
CA SER A 801 -51.24 -18.96 -18.84
C SER A 801 -51.91 -20.14 -19.54
N PRO A 802 -51.24 -20.84 -20.47
CA PRO A 802 -51.82 -22.03 -21.09
C PRO A 802 -52.00 -23.13 -20.04
N SER A 803 -53.13 -23.85 -20.10
CA SER A 803 -53.31 -25.07 -19.31
C SER A 803 -52.50 -26.19 -19.96
N LEU A 804 -51.46 -26.70 -19.30
CA LEU A 804 -50.51 -27.65 -19.88
C LEU A 804 -50.71 -29.06 -19.31
N LEU A 805 -50.77 -30.05 -20.20
CA LEU A 805 -50.82 -31.47 -19.84
C LEU A 805 -49.41 -32.00 -19.51
N PRO A 806 -49.29 -32.98 -18.59
CA PRO A 806 -48.04 -33.68 -18.36
C PRO A 806 -47.48 -34.27 -19.66
N ALA A 807 -46.15 -34.30 -19.81
CA ALA A 807 -45.52 -34.84 -21.00
C ALA A 807 -45.76 -36.36 -21.08
N GLN A 808 -46.64 -36.80 -21.99
CA GLN A 808 -47.01 -38.22 -22.14
C GLN A 808 -45.93 -39.10 -22.77
N GLN A 809 -44.81 -38.53 -23.21
CA GLN A 809 -43.75 -39.23 -23.94
C GLN A 809 -42.62 -39.76 -23.05
N THR A 810 -42.60 -39.45 -21.76
CA THR A 810 -41.57 -39.92 -20.81
C THR A 810 -42.24 -40.54 -19.59
N VAL A 811 -42.66 -41.80 -19.71
CA VAL A 811 -43.05 -42.60 -18.54
C VAL A 811 -41.78 -42.76 -17.70
N ILE A 812 -41.82 -42.24 -16.47
CA ILE A 812 -40.69 -42.35 -15.54
C ILE A 812 -40.53 -43.83 -15.23
N VAL A 813 -39.34 -44.39 -15.43
CA VAL A 813 -39.05 -45.80 -15.15
C VAL A 813 -38.19 -45.96 -13.90
N ASP A 814 -38.28 -47.12 -13.25
CA ASP A 814 -37.33 -47.49 -12.19
C ASP A 814 -35.94 -47.86 -12.76
N GLY A 815 -34.97 -48.12 -11.88
CA GLY A 815 -33.61 -48.56 -12.27
C GLY A 815 -33.55 -49.90 -13.02
N THR A 816 -34.69 -50.57 -13.24
CA THR A 816 -34.84 -51.79 -14.04
C THR A 816 -35.72 -51.61 -15.27
N LYS A 817 -35.99 -50.36 -15.67
CA LYS A 817 -36.81 -49.96 -16.84
C LYS A 817 -38.30 -50.30 -16.72
N ARG A 818 -38.83 -50.53 -15.53
CA ARG A 818 -40.27 -50.71 -15.34
C ARG A 818 -40.96 -49.36 -15.21
N PRO A 819 -42.09 -49.12 -15.90
CA PRO A 819 -42.83 -47.89 -15.77
C PRO A 819 -43.31 -47.68 -14.33
N LEU A 820 -43.06 -46.51 -13.79
CA LEU A 820 -43.58 -46.06 -12.50
C LEU A 820 -44.97 -45.47 -12.71
N PHE A 821 -45.83 -45.73 -11.74
CA PHE A 821 -47.19 -45.24 -11.64
C PHE A 821 -47.38 -44.59 -10.28
N VAL A 822 -48.23 -43.59 -10.21
CA VAL A 822 -48.68 -42.96 -8.97
C VAL A 822 -50.02 -43.58 -8.60
N VAL A 823 -50.10 -44.10 -7.36
CA VAL A 823 -51.30 -44.74 -6.84
C VAL A 823 -52.47 -43.76 -6.84
N SER A 824 -53.58 -44.18 -7.45
CA SER A 824 -54.78 -43.34 -7.59
C SER A 824 -55.32 -42.88 -6.23
N GLY A 825 -55.87 -41.66 -6.19
CA GLY A 825 -56.57 -41.12 -5.02
C GLY A 825 -57.83 -41.89 -4.63
N SER A 826 -58.27 -42.87 -5.44
CA SER A 826 -59.31 -43.82 -5.07
C SER A 826 -58.85 -44.89 -4.06
N ASP A 827 -57.54 -45.03 -3.85
CA ASP A 827 -56.96 -45.89 -2.81
C ASP A 827 -56.69 -45.07 -1.54
N THR A 828 -57.53 -45.22 -0.53
CA THR A 828 -57.41 -44.43 0.71
C THR A 828 -56.19 -44.77 1.57
N THR A 829 -55.44 -45.83 1.23
CA THR A 829 -54.33 -46.35 2.05
C THR A 829 -52.98 -45.92 1.50
N TYR A 830 -52.83 -45.89 0.17
CA TYR A 830 -51.56 -45.60 -0.50
C TYR A 830 -51.66 -44.48 -1.55
N ALA A 831 -52.74 -43.69 -1.58
CA ALA A 831 -52.91 -42.56 -2.49
C ALA A 831 -51.65 -41.69 -2.59
N GLY A 832 -51.18 -41.46 -3.81
CA GLY A 832 -50.00 -40.64 -4.09
C GLY A 832 -48.65 -41.37 -3.94
N ALA A 833 -48.62 -42.63 -3.49
CA ALA A 833 -47.39 -43.42 -3.47
C ALA A 833 -46.93 -43.77 -4.90
N VAL A 834 -45.62 -43.86 -5.11
CA VAL A 834 -45.04 -44.30 -6.39
C VAL A 834 -44.88 -45.82 -6.37
N THR A 835 -45.35 -46.49 -7.41
CA THR A 835 -45.37 -47.96 -7.54
C THR A 835 -45.00 -48.38 -8.97
N THR A 836 -44.48 -49.59 -9.17
CA THR A 836 -44.27 -50.16 -10.51
C THR A 836 -45.53 -50.82 -11.09
N CYS A 837 -46.63 -50.80 -10.32
CA CYS A 837 -47.89 -51.47 -10.66
C CYS A 837 -48.86 -50.54 -11.38
N SER A 838 -49.35 -50.94 -12.56
CA SER A 838 -50.40 -50.20 -13.28
C SER A 838 -51.77 -50.30 -12.61
N VAL A 839 -51.99 -51.34 -11.78
CA VAL A 839 -53.18 -51.52 -10.93
C VAL A 839 -52.73 -52.04 -9.56
N GLY A 840 -53.22 -51.43 -8.48
CA GLY A 840 -52.90 -51.78 -7.10
C GLY A 840 -51.52 -51.28 -6.63
N TYR A 841 -51.11 -51.65 -5.43
CA TYR A 841 -49.83 -51.24 -4.83
C TYR A 841 -48.97 -52.46 -4.50
N SER A 842 -47.64 -52.29 -4.51
CA SER A 842 -46.71 -53.30 -4.00
C SER A 842 -45.84 -52.68 -2.90
N ALA A 843 -45.86 -53.29 -1.72
CA ALA A 843 -45.10 -52.81 -0.55
C ALA A 843 -43.59 -53.11 -0.65
N THR A 844 -43.15 -53.83 -1.67
CA THR A 844 -41.74 -54.17 -1.91
C THR A 844 -41.44 -53.93 -3.38
N ALA A 845 -40.33 -53.25 -3.69
CA ALA A 845 -39.93 -52.99 -5.07
C ALA A 845 -39.85 -54.31 -5.87
N GLY A 846 -40.68 -54.42 -6.91
CA GLY A 846 -40.77 -55.63 -7.76
C GLY A 846 -41.64 -56.79 -7.24
N GLY A 847 -42.35 -56.62 -6.12
CA GLY A 847 -43.31 -57.59 -5.59
C GLY A 847 -44.62 -57.67 -6.39
N ALA A 848 -45.50 -58.61 -6.03
CA ALA A 848 -46.82 -58.74 -6.65
C ALA A 848 -47.67 -57.49 -6.39
N CYS A 849 -48.40 -57.05 -7.41
CA CYS A 849 -49.32 -55.92 -7.31
C CYS A 849 -50.62 -56.37 -6.63
N VAL A 850 -50.99 -55.70 -5.53
CA VAL A 850 -52.19 -56.04 -4.76
C VAL A 850 -53.12 -54.82 -4.72
N GLY A 851 -54.39 -55.03 -5.07
CA GLY A 851 -55.40 -53.98 -5.10
C GLY A 851 -56.07 -53.85 -6.47
N THR A 852 -57.14 -53.06 -6.53
CA THR A 852 -57.97 -52.85 -7.73
C THR A 852 -57.95 -51.40 -8.22
N SER A 853 -57.23 -50.51 -7.52
CA SER A 853 -57.04 -49.11 -7.89
C SER A 853 -56.22 -49.03 -9.17
N ILE A 854 -56.80 -48.46 -10.24
CA ILE A 854 -56.07 -48.20 -11.48
C ILE A 854 -55.16 -47.00 -11.24
N ASN A 855 -53.84 -47.17 -11.42
CA ASN A 855 -52.86 -46.13 -11.15
C ASN A 855 -52.55 -45.33 -12.41
N THR A 856 -52.07 -44.10 -12.23
CA THR A 856 -51.71 -43.21 -13.33
C THR A 856 -50.21 -43.27 -13.59
N ALA A 857 -49.76 -43.29 -14.84
CA ALA A 857 -48.33 -43.30 -15.14
C ALA A 857 -47.64 -42.06 -14.53
N ALA A 858 -46.50 -42.26 -13.89
CA ALA A 858 -45.68 -41.17 -13.38
C ALA A 858 -45.06 -40.45 -14.59
N ASN A 859 -45.43 -39.18 -14.78
CA ASN A 859 -45.01 -38.35 -15.90
C ASN A 859 -44.29 -37.10 -15.39
N THR A 860 -43.48 -36.48 -16.25
CA THR A 860 -42.87 -35.17 -15.95
C THR A 860 -43.97 -34.12 -15.81
N ALA A 861 -44.05 -33.51 -14.63
CA ALA A 861 -45.01 -32.44 -14.36
C ALA A 861 -44.79 -31.25 -15.30
N PRO A 862 -45.87 -30.61 -15.79
CA PRO A 862 -45.75 -29.45 -16.66
C PRO A 862 -45.13 -28.26 -15.91
N PHE A 863 -44.32 -27.49 -16.64
CA PHE A 863 -43.85 -26.17 -16.21
C PHE A 863 -43.94 -25.19 -17.38
N PHE A 864 -44.11 -23.92 -17.05
CA PHE A 864 -44.10 -22.84 -18.02
C PHE A 864 -42.70 -22.24 -18.12
N GLU A 865 -42.10 -22.32 -19.30
CA GLU A 865 -40.81 -21.71 -19.57
C GLU A 865 -40.99 -20.32 -20.20
N ARG A 866 -40.32 -19.32 -19.60
CA ARG A 866 -40.36 -17.94 -20.05
C ARG A 866 -38.96 -17.36 -20.21
N PHE A 867 -38.72 -16.74 -21.36
CA PHE A 867 -37.50 -15.99 -21.63
C PHE A 867 -37.71 -14.49 -21.37
N VAL A 868 -36.85 -13.88 -20.53
CA VAL A 868 -36.91 -12.46 -20.16
C VAL A 868 -35.52 -11.84 -20.09
N GLY A 869 -35.45 -10.51 -19.91
CA GLY A 869 -34.21 -9.79 -19.61
C GLY A 869 -33.34 -9.40 -20.82
N ASP A 870 -33.59 -9.97 -22.01
CA ASP A 870 -32.85 -9.65 -23.24
C ASP A 870 -33.32 -8.34 -23.89
N SER A 871 -32.67 -7.24 -23.50
CA SER A 871 -33.07 -5.90 -23.92
C SER A 871 -31.93 -4.92 -23.75
N ALA A 872 -31.69 -4.09 -24.76
CA ALA A 872 -30.69 -3.02 -24.72
C ALA A 872 -31.12 -1.83 -23.85
N ARG A 873 -32.34 -1.81 -23.28
CA ARG A 873 -32.79 -0.69 -22.45
C ARG A 873 -31.94 -0.60 -21.17
N PRO A 874 -31.54 0.61 -20.74
CA PRO A 874 -30.70 0.78 -19.58
C PRO A 874 -31.40 0.32 -18.30
N ARG A 875 -30.65 -0.36 -17.44
CA ARG A 875 -30.90 -0.42 -16.00
C ARG A 875 -30.18 0.74 -15.35
N LEU A 876 -30.70 1.28 -14.25
CA LEU A 876 -30.15 2.43 -13.55
C LEU A 876 -30.12 2.16 -12.05
N SER A 877 -28.99 2.44 -11.40
CA SER A 877 -28.87 2.47 -9.95
C SER A 877 -28.22 3.75 -9.46
N ILE A 878 -28.59 4.18 -8.26
CA ILE A 878 -27.97 5.29 -7.54
C ILE A 878 -27.59 4.82 -6.15
N GLY A 879 -26.47 5.29 -5.65
CA GLY A 879 -26.01 4.90 -4.33
C GLY A 879 -24.94 5.80 -3.76
N PHE A 880 -24.52 5.44 -2.56
CA PHE A 880 -23.36 5.99 -1.89
C PHE A 880 -22.54 4.85 -1.29
N GLY A 881 -21.26 5.07 -1.14
CA GLY A 881 -20.35 4.07 -0.59
C GLY A 881 -19.17 4.69 0.09
N VAL A 882 -18.50 3.90 0.93
CA VAL A 882 -17.27 4.31 1.62
C VAL A 882 -16.19 3.31 1.29
N ASN A 883 -15.08 3.81 0.74
CA ASN A 883 -13.84 3.08 0.63
C ASN A 883 -12.95 3.42 1.83
N TRP A 884 -12.51 2.43 2.59
CA TRP A 884 -11.71 2.59 3.78
C TRP A 884 -10.42 1.80 3.66
N ASN A 885 -9.28 2.49 3.60
CA ASN A 885 -7.98 1.85 3.77
C ASN A 885 -7.75 1.58 5.26
N SER A 886 -8.35 0.49 5.76
CA SER A 886 -8.23 0.09 7.16
C SER A 886 -6.84 -0.51 7.45
N PRO A 887 -6.45 -0.65 8.74
CA PRO A 887 -5.27 -1.42 9.13
C PRO A 887 -5.27 -2.88 8.66
N PHE A 888 -6.43 -3.41 8.27
CA PHE A 888 -6.62 -4.79 7.82
C PHE A 888 -6.74 -4.91 6.29
N GLY A 889 -6.57 -3.81 5.56
CA GLY A 889 -6.71 -3.74 4.09
C GLY A 889 -7.87 -2.84 3.63
N PRO A 890 -8.02 -2.66 2.31
CA PRO A 890 -9.11 -1.87 1.75
C PRO A 890 -10.46 -2.54 2.02
N LEU A 891 -11.41 -1.74 2.47
CA LEU A 891 -12.80 -2.09 2.74
C LEU A 891 -13.68 -1.21 1.86
N ARG A 892 -14.64 -1.80 1.16
CA ARG A 892 -15.64 -1.07 0.39
C ARG A 892 -17.03 -1.51 0.80
N ILE A 893 -17.83 -0.54 1.22
CA ILE A 893 -19.26 -0.73 1.52
C ILE A 893 -20.04 0.17 0.59
N ASP A 894 -20.96 -0.38 -0.18
CA ASP A 894 -21.84 0.39 -1.06
C ASP A 894 -23.30 0.08 -0.73
N ILE A 895 -24.12 1.12 -0.66
CA ILE A 895 -25.58 1.05 -0.56
C ILE A 895 -26.14 1.65 -1.85
N ALA A 896 -26.76 0.81 -2.67
CA ALA A 896 -27.23 1.19 -4.00
C ALA A 896 -28.66 0.71 -4.23
N LYS A 897 -29.53 1.62 -4.70
CA LYS A 897 -30.91 1.31 -5.08
C LYS A 897 -31.02 1.26 -6.59
N ALA A 898 -31.53 0.14 -7.12
CA ALA A 898 -31.96 0.06 -8.50
C ALA A 898 -33.20 0.94 -8.71
N LEU A 899 -33.07 2.00 -9.51
CA LEU A 899 -34.16 2.91 -9.87
C LEU A 899 -34.92 2.42 -11.11
N LEU A 900 -34.20 1.85 -12.06
CA LEU A 900 -34.77 1.29 -13.28
C LEU A 900 -34.28 -0.15 -13.44
N SER A 901 -35.22 -1.09 -13.36
CA SER A 901 -35.00 -2.51 -13.59
C SER A 901 -35.97 -3.03 -14.66
N GLN A 902 -35.67 -4.18 -15.22
CA GLN A 902 -36.54 -4.91 -16.13
C GLN A 902 -37.10 -6.18 -15.47
N LYS A 903 -38.06 -6.79 -16.16
CA LYS A 903 -38.66 -8.04 -15.72
C LYS A 903 -37.59 -9.14 -15.69
N GLY A 904 -37.44 -9.74 -14.51
CA GLY A 904 -36.38 -10.69 -14.25
C GLY A 904 -35.02 -10.01 -14.14
N ASP A 905 -34.90 -8.88 -13.46
CA ASP A 905 -33.59 -8.48 -12.93
C ASP A 905 -33.58 -8.79 -11.43
N ASP A 906 -32.41 -9.11 -10.88
CA ASP A 906 -32.20 -9.32 -9.44
C ASP A 906 -31.48 -8.13 -8.84
N THR A 907 -32.13 -7.48 -7.87
CA THR A 907 -31.62 -6.26 -7.22
C THR A 907 -31.01 -6.58 -5.87
N LYS A 908 -29.94 -5.86 -5.51
CA LYS A 908 -29.25 -6.01 -4.22
C LYS A 908 -28.92 -4.65 -3.62
N LEU A 909 -29.42 -4.39 -2.41
CA LEU A 909 -29.33 -3.07 -1.79
C LEU A 909 -27.94 -2.77 -1.21
N VAL A 910 -27.33 -3.75 -0.55
CA VAL A 910 -26.07 -3.60 0.19
C VAL A 910 -25.05 -4.58 -0.37
N THR A 911 -23.90 -4.04 -0.77
CA THR A 911 -22.75 -4.83 -1.23
C THR A 911 -21.54 -4.51 -0.37
N PHE A 912 -20.77 -5.54 -0.01
CA PHE A 912 -19.69 -5.43 0.95
C PHE A 912 -18.48 -6.22 0.47
N ASN A 913 -17.33 -5.55 0.40
CA ASN A 913 -16.08 -6.15 -0.04
C ASN A 913 -14.95 -5.78 0.94
N VAL A 914 -14.28 -6.79 1.49
CA VAL A 914 -13.16 -6.65 2.44
C VAL A 914 -11.97 -7.41 1.91
N GLY A 915 -10.82 -6.76 1.93
CA GLY A 915 -9.54 -7.41 1.71
C GLY A 915 -9.02 -7.27 0.29
N THR A 916 -7.84 -7.88 0.08
CA THR A 916 -6.92 -7.84 -1.07
C THR A 916 -6.97 -6.55 -1.90
N GLN A 917 -5.92 -5.72 -1.87
CA GLN A 917 -5.79 -4.57 -2.78
C GLN A 917 -6.08 -4.99 -4.22
N PHE A 918 -7.24 -4.58 -4.73
CA PHE A 918 -7.69 -4.77 -6.11
C PHE A 918 -6.93 -3.87 -7.09
#